data_AF-A0A7V6CMW3-F1
#
_entry.id   AF-A0A7V6CMW3-F1
#
_cell.length_a   1.000
_cell.length_b   1.000
_cell.length_c   1.000
_cell.angle_alpha   90.00
_cell.angle_beta   90.00
_cell.angle_gamma   90.00
#
_symmetry.space_group_name_H-M   'P 1'
#
loop_
_entity.id
_entity.type
_entity.pdbx_description
1 polymer ?
#
loop_
_entity_poly.entity_id
_entity_poly.type
_entity_poly.pdbx_seq_one_letter_code
_entity_poly.pdbx_strand_id
1 'polypeptide(L)'
;MNVKRFLVFLIFFVEALATKIWDENEIKNHNLTFQPKYYPPPPNIIIKRKFNYLQKIKKTCDFIASLQVSDSNNINFGGIIEAEHLPNIIETDNTQEAIWCFTRYYQLTNRNDYWLNIRRAWIYVLNFPAYREGSPGYEWYAVWNCGLALFCEMKYREVYGDSSYQPYIDTCLLYIYSHPLPFTTNLNVFVTSFVAGMLYDYGKKRNNQEAIDTALSYALRVKNWVEENPQRLQQAFWAMSGGTVIWGIANSFCKEDTIIGRQWLLTYADSLPFFIPYGQWNNSWNIWIANAYKATYEITKEARFLNYHQYILDTLLLEDRDDDGGIPATFGEPPNYDQSWISSYLFFMGMDKYVTPTYDYDVGVLKFLKPEEKFYLVGETIDLKVIATNYGREPLTNCEVWLRGETEKETIIDLDFLELDTIDFGNYLLTHEGILSFIAYTNQPLDENPLNDTSEIRIKVYGYRNLRGSLLDSLTGLGITAKIFAYVINDTSPFDSTTTDSLTGNFSLNLFDTIFKIAIFPSLPYPKRIFYLRIFSDTIFTFYLPKANILLVNDDPQSKYENYYLPIFDSLNISYAVWQRNINGILPISKALLTSYKLIIWYTGDAYQNTLDEEDQDSLRRFLSRGGNLLLTGQNIAFDLRNTDFLREVLNAEFVRDTVYGYNIFGNTNDSFGRLFTVTSTVGAGGANNQRSRDEIVPINIALPFLLYDTLTNQVAGIYFQRESSKVVFLAFGIEAINRPVQRPEYMSRLEFIRKILSYFGVVAVKEEKIGLLKIKSKVLRNKEIYDLLGRKRNIDNKLNKGIYFIKGKKSFKIIYLY
;
A
#
# COMPACT_ATOMS: atom_id res chain seq x y z
N MET A 1 62.19 23.34 -7.52
CA MET A 1 61.66 22.84 -8.81
C MET A 1 60.71 21.68 -8.52
N ASN A 2 59.43 21.84 -8.91
CA ASN A 2 58.22 20.97 -8.94
C ASN A 2 58.38 19.47 -8.62
N VAL A 3 57.58 18.77 -7.78
CA VAL A 3 56.12 18.65 -7.46
C VAL A 3 55.30 17.72 -8.38
N LYS A 4 54.89 16.59 -7.75
CA LYS A 4 53.86 15.55 -7.98
C LYS A 4 52.65 15.86 -8.88
N ARG A 5 52.14 14.83 -9.58
CA ARG A 5 50.70 14.61 -9.84
C ARG A 5 50.29 13.13 -9.75
N PHE A 6 49.20 12.94 -8.99
CA PHE A 6 48.33 11.78 -8.84
C PHE A 6 47.40 11.68 -10.06
N LEU A 7 47.01 10.46 -10.49
CA LEU A 7 45.84 10.24 -11.34
C LEU A 7 44.83 9.34 -10.62
N VAL A 8 43.56 9.71 -10.81
CA VAL A 8 42.37 9.40 -10.02
C VAL A 8 41.76 8.06 -10.44
N PHE A 9 41.53 7.17 -9.48
CA PHE A 9 40.52 6.10 -9.59
C PHE A 9 39.15 6.71 -9.34
N LEU A 10 38.28 6.68 -10.35
CA LEU A 10 36.89 7.11 -10.24
C LEU A 10 36.07 5.92 -9.71
N ILE A 11 35.68 5.99 -8.44
CA ILE A 11 34.75 5.03 -7.82
C ILE A 11 33.34 5.42 -8.29
N PHE A 12 32.70 4.56 -9.08
CA PHE A 12 31.26 4.62 -9.31
C PHE A 12 30.54 4.12 -8.04
N PHE A 13 30.14 5.05 -7.17
CA PHE A 13 29.06 4.81 -6.22
C PHE A 13 27.74 5.04 -6.98
N VAL A 14 27.16 3.96 -7.48
CA VAL A 14 25.73 3.91 -7.77
C VAL A 14 25.10 3.22 -6.57
N GLU A 15 24.53 4.01 -5.66
CA GLU A 15 23.60 3.46 -4.67
C GLU A 15 22.44 2.82 -5.44
N ALA A 16 22.26 1.53 -5.22
CA ALA A 16 21.20 0.72 -5.77
C ALA A 16 19.85 1.18 -5.20
N LEU A 17 19.22 2.16 -5.85
CA LEU A 17 17.77 2.37 -5.71
C LEU A 17 17.07 1.33 -6.60
N ALA A 18 16.94 0.12 -6.07
CA ALA A 18 16.15 -0.93 -6.65
C ALA A 18 14.67 -0.55 -6.57
N THR A 19 13.99 -0.50 -7.71
CA THR A 19 12.54 -0.53 -7.76
C THR A 19 12.10 -1.93 -7.36
N LYS A 20 11.52 -2.05 -6.17
CA LYS A 20 10.99 -3.30 -5.64
C LYS A 20 9.83 -3.77 -6.53
N ILE A 21 9.73 -5.08 -6.77
CA ILE A 21 8.50 -5.69 -7.29
C ILE A 21 7.42 -5.42 -6.22
N TRP A 22 6.24 -4.96 -6.62
CA TRP A 22 5.20 -4.66 -5.64
C TRP A 22 4.89 -5.92 -4.83
N ASP A 23 4.93 -5.81 -3.51
CA ASP A 23 4.51 -6.91 -2.65
C ASP A 23 3.00 -6.83 -2.33
N GLU A 24 2.47 -7.94 -1.82
CA GLU A 24 1.04 -8.08 -1.50
C GLU A 24 0.54 -6.98 -0.54
N ASN A 25 1.40 -6.52 0.39
CA ASN A 25 1.06 -5.47 1.34
C ASN A 25 1.07 -4.08 0.69
N GLU A 26 2.00 -3.81 -0.22
CA GLU A 26 2.08 -2.56 -0.99
C GLU A 26 0.85 -2.41 -1.90
N ILE A 27 0.39 -3.49 -2.51
CA ILE A 27 -0.80 -3.50 -3.36
C ILE A 27 -2.06 -3.29 -2.51
N LYS A 28 -2.18 -4.01 -1.39
CA LYS A 28 -3.31 -3.89 -0.46
C LYS A 28 -3.39 -2.50 0.19
N ASN A 29 -2.25 -1.90 0.55
CA ASN A 29 -2.18 -0.55 1.11
C ASN A 29 -2.53 0.52 0.08
N HIS A 30 -2.20 0.31 -1.20
CA HIS A 30 -2.62 1.21 -2.27
C HIS A 30 -4.14 1.14 -2.52
N ASN A 31 -4.74 -0.05 -2.49
CA ASN A 31 -6.18 -0.28 -2.69
C ASN A 31 -7.09 0.49 -1.71
N LEU A 32 -6.59 0.83 -0.51
CA LEU A 32 -7.35 1.56 0.51
C LEU A 32 -7.39 3.08 0.27
N THR A 33 -6.57 3.61 -0.63
CA THR A 33 -6.44 5.06 -0.85
C THR A 33 -6.29 5.39 -2.33
N PHE A 34 -7.35 6.00 -2.91
CA PHE A 34 -7.33 6.90 -4.08
C PHE A 34 -7.82 6.36 -5.45
N GLN A 35 -8.41 7.29 -6.20
CA GLN A 35 -9.01 7.23 -7.54
C GLN A 35 -8.04 6.79 -8.65
N PRO A 36 -8.56 6.37 -9.83
CA PRO A 36 -7.77 5.75 -10.86
C PRO A 36 -6.60 6.60 -11.39
N LYS A 37 -5.36 6.26 -11.03
CA LYS A 37 -4.14 6.79 -11.63
C LYS A 37 -3.37 5.67 -12.32
N TYR A 38 -3.31 5.73 -13.65
CA TYR A 38 -2.38 4.95 -14.46
C TYR A 38 -0.94 5.27 -14.06
N TYR A 39 -0.09 4.24 -13.94
CA TYR A 39 1.30 4.45 -13.60
C TYR A 39 2.16 4.64 -14.85
N PRO A 40 3.08 5.62 -14.86
CA PRO A 40 4.15 5.65 -15.84
C PRO A 40 5.21 4.59 -15.49
N PRO A 41 6.02 4.14 -16.47
CA PRO A 41 7.08 3.18 -16.21
C PRO A 41 8.12 3.78 -15.25
N PRO A 42 8.66 3.01 -14.31
CA PRO A 42 9.82 3.43 -13.54
C PRO A 42 11.01 3.70 -14.48
N PRO A 43 11.83 4.73 -14.21
CA PRO A 43 12.98 5.05 -15.05
C PRO A 43 14.05 3.94 -15.08
N ASN A 44 14.13 3.13 -14.02
CA ASN A 44 14.97 1.94 -13.94
C ASN A 44 14.16 0.80 -13.32
N ILE A 45 14.05 -0.33 -14.03
CA ILE A 45 13.46 -1.57 -13.50
C ILE A 45 14.58 -2.59 -13.29
N ILE A 46 14.67 -3.13 -12.07
CA ILE A 46 15.55 -4.25 -11.73
C ILE A 46 14.68 -5.44 -11.37
N ILE A 47 14.85 -6.54 -12.09
CA ILE A 47 14.07 -7.76 -11.90
C ILE A 47 14.86 -8.66 -10.96
N LYS A 48 14.33 -8.86 -9.75
CA LYS A 48 15.00 -9.62 -8.68
C LYS A 48 14.52 -11.06 -8.56
N ARG A 49 13.25 -11.33 -8.89
CA ARG A 49 12.62 -12.64 -8.71
C ARG A 49 12.72 -13.41 -10.03
N LYS A 50 13.15 -14.67 -9.96
CA LYS A 50 13.13 -15.59 -11.10
C LYS A 50 11.99 -16.60 -10.90
N PHE A 51 11.34 -16.99 -12.00
CA PHE A 51 10.39 -18.11 -12.07
C PHE A 51 10.93 -19.17 -13.03
N ASN A 52 10.63 -20.45 -12.76
CA ASN A 52 10.75 -21.48 -13.78
C ASN A 52 9.50 -21.39 -14.67
N TYR A 53 9.60 -20.62 -15.75
CA TYR A 53 8.46 -20.36 -16.64
C TYR A 53 7.93 -21.64 -17.29
N LEU A 54 8.76 -22.64 -17.57
CA LEU A 54 8.30 -23.91 -18.14
C LEU A 54 7.46 -24.70 -17.11
N GLN A 55 7.85 -24.65 -15.84
CA GLN A 55 7.07 -25.20 -14.73
C GLN A 55 5.74 -24.47 -14.55
N LYS A 56 5.74 -23.13 -14.60
CA LYS A 56 4.49 -22.35 -14.53
C LYS A 56 3.58 -22.62 -15.73
N ILE A 57 4.13 -22.80 -16.93
CA ILE A 57 3.39 -23.24 -18.12
C ILE A 57 2.74 -24.62 -17.91
N LYS A 58 3.45 -25.58 -17.32
CA LYS A 58 2.89 -26.90 -17.00
C LYS A 58 1.67 -26.77 -16.09
N LYS A 59 1.81 -26.02 -15.00
CA LYS A 59 0.72 -25.75 -14.05
C LYS A 59 -0.49 -25.10 -14.73
N THR A 60 -0.26 -24.05 -15.52
CA THR A 60 -1.34 -23.41 -16.30
C THR A 60 -2.05 -24.41 -17.22
N CYS A 61 -1.32 -25.33 -17.87
CA CYS A 61 -1.95 -26.38 -18.68
C CYS A 61 -2.74 -27.37 -17.83
N ASP A 62 -2.24 -27.79 -16.66
CA ASP A 62 -2.97 -28.66 -15.73
C ASP A 62 -4.27 -28.00 -15.25
N PHE A 63 -4.21 -26.73 -14.88
CA PHE A 63 -5.34 -25.90 -14.52
C PHE A 63 -6.40 -25.85 -15.64
N ILE A 64 -6.00 -25.49 -16.87
CA ILE A 64 -6.92 -25.44 -18.02
C ILE A 64 -7.53 -26.83 -18.29
N ALA A 65 -6.73 -27.90 -18.19
CA ALA A 65 -7.21 -29.26 -18.39
C ALA A 65 -8.23 -29.69 -17.33
N SER A 66 -8.08 -29.21 -16.09
CA SER A 66 -9.03 -29.46 -15.00
C SER A 66 -10.41 -28.83 -15.25
N LEU A 67 -10.45 -27.73 -16.01
CA LEU A 67 -11.66 -26.99 -16.39
C LEU A 67 -12.33 -27.53 -17.66
N GLN A 68 -11.83 -28.61 -18.26
CA GLN A 68 -12.43 -29.20 -19.47
C GLN A 68 -13.64 -30.08 -19.14
N VAL A 69 -14.75 -29.86 -19.85
CA VAL A 69 -15.95 -30.70 -19.78
C VAL A 69 -15.64 -32.11 -20.30
N SER A 70 -15.60 -33.08 -19.39
CA SER A 70 -15.18 -34.46 -19.69
C SER A 70 -16.31 -35.46 -19.97
N ASP A 71 -17.55 -35.13 -19.61
CA ASP A 71 -18.72 -35.98 -19.88
C ASP A 71 -19.10 -35.93 -21.37
N SER A 72 -18.95 -37.05 -22.07
CA SER A 72 -19.27 -37.18 -23.49
C SER A 72 -20.76 -37.08 -23.82
N ASN A 73 -21.66 -37.16 -22.83
CA ASN A 73 -23.09 -36.95 -23.02
C ASN A 73 -23.49 -35.47 -22.89
N ASN A 74 -22.59 -34.62 -22.39
CA ASN A 74 -22.84 -33.18 -22.30
C ASN A 74 -22.70 -32.55 -23.70
N ILE A 75 -23.62 -31.67 -24.06
CA ILE A 75 -23.55 -30.94 -25.34
C ILE A 75 -22.27 -30.11 -25.45
N ASN A 76 -21.75 -29.64 -24.31
CA ASN A 76 -20.51 -28.87 -24.19
C ASN A 76 -19.26 -29.76 -24.07
N PHE A 77 -19.34 -31.06 -24.40
CA PHE A 77 -18.22 -31.98 -24.28
C PHE A 77 -16.96 -31.45 -24.97
N GLY A 78 -15.87 -31.39 -24.20
CA GLY A 78 -14.57 -30.91 -24.64
C GLY A 78 -14.35 -29.40 -24.57
N GLY A 79 -15.39 -28.62 -24.30
CA GLY A 79 -15.27 -27.19 -24.05
C GLY A 79 -14.58 -26.89 -22.72
N ILE A 80 -14.03 -25.69 -22.60
CA ILE A 80 -13.33 -25.20 -21.41
C ILE A 80 -14.24 -24.25 -20.64
N ILE A 81 -14.40 -24.54 -19.34
CA ILE A 81 -15.13 -23.70 -18.39
C ILE A 81 -14.36 -22.40 -18.17
N GLU A 82 -15.07 -21.26 -18.17
CA GLU A 82 -14.49 -19.90 -18.07
C GLU A 82 -13.70 -19.68 -16.77
N ALA A 83 -14.27 -20.09 -15.64
CA ALA A 83 -13.66 -19.89 -14.33
C ALA A 83 -14.14 -20.92 -13.32
N GLU A 84 -13.34 -21.16 -12.28
CA GLU A 84 -13.67 -22.10 -11.20
C GLU A 84 -15.00 -21.77 -10.51
N HIS A 85 -15.29 -20.47 -10.36
CA HIS A 85 -16.52 -19.97 -9.75
C HIS A 85 -17.69 -19.83 -10.74
N LEU A 86 -17.48 -20.11 -12.04
CA LEU A 86 -18.46 -20.01 -13.12
C LEU A 86 -18.58 -21.33 -13.90
N PRO A 87 -18.91 -22.47 -13.24
CA PRO A 87 -18.85 -23.81 -13.85
C PRO A 87 -19.82 -24.02 -15.03
N ASN A 88 -20.76 -23.11 -15.24
CA ASN A 88 -21.79 -23.19 -16.29
C ASN A 88 -21.48 -22.32 -17.52
N ILE A 89 -20.39 -21.56 -17.50
CA ILE A 89 -19.97 -20.74 -18.66
C ILE A 89 -18.85 -21.49 -19.37
N ILE A 90 -19.15 -21.96 -20.58
CA ILE A 90 -18.23 -22.70 -21.44
C ILE A 90 -18.21 -21.94 -22.76
N GLU A 91 -17.01 -21.58 -23.23
CA GLU A 91 -16.89 -20.67 -24.37
C GLU A 91 -15.86 -21.16 -25.40
N THR A 92 -16.08 -20.72 -26.63
CA THR A 92 -15.32 -21.14 -27.81
C THR A 92 -13.94 -20.48 -27.86
N ASP A 93 -13.78 -19.27 -27.36
CA ASP A 93 -12.48 -18.60 -27.19
C ASP A 93 -11.60 -19.35 -26.21
N ASN A 94 -12.09 -19.60 -24.99
CA ASN A 94 -11.38 -20.35 -23.94
C ASN A 94 -10.90 -21.71 -24.46
N THR A 95 -11.74 -22.38 -25.24
CA THR A 95 -11.44 -23.69 -25.83
C THR A 95 -10.39 -23.61 -26.95
N GLN A 96 -10.43 -22.59 -27.79
CA GLN A 96 -9.41 -22.37 -28.84
C GLN A 96 -8.05 -21.99 -28.23
N GLU A 97 -8.04 -21.19 -27.18
CA GLU A 97 -6.83 -20.83 -26.43
C GLU A 97 -6.19 -22.07 -25.79
N ALA A 98 -7.00 -22.94 -25.19
CA ALA A 98 -6.53 -24.20 -24.62
C ALA A 98 -5.88 -25.13 -25.66
N ILE A 99 -6.44 -25.23 -26.88
CA ILE A 99 -5.82 -25.99 -27.98
C ILE A 99 -4.41 -25.47 -28.25
N TRP A 100 -4.22 -24.16 -28.29
CA TRP A 100 -2.90 -23.57 -28.48
C TRP A 100 -1.97 -23.91 -27.32
N CYS A 101 -2.40 -23.73 -26.07
CA CYS A 101 -1.61 -24.01 -24.87
C CYS A 101 -1.13 -25.46 -24.82
N PHE A 102 -2.04 -26.42 -24.97
CA PHE A 102 -1.72 -27.85 -24.96
C PHE A 102 -0.78 -28.23 -26.11
N THR A 103 -1.02 -27.70 -27.31
CA THR A 103 -0.15 -27.95 -28.46
C THR A 103 1.24 -27.37 -28.25
N ARG A 104 1.33 -26.14 -27.72
CA ARG A 104 2.61 -25.48 -27.45
C ARG A 104 3.37 -26.21 -26.36
N TYR A 105 2.70 -26.72 -25.33
CA TYR A 105 3.33 -27.54 -24.31
C TYR A 105 4.00 -28.79 -24.90
N TYR A 106 3.31 -29.51 -25.80
CA TYR A 106 3.90 -30.63 -26.51
C TYR A 106 5.10 -30.20 -27.36
N GLN A 107 5.03 -29.07 -28.06
CA GLN A 107 6.15 -28.53 -28.84
C GLN A 107 7.39 -28.22 -27.97
N LEU A 108 7.18 -27.70 -26.77
CA LEU A 108 8.24 -27.32 -25.84
C LEU A 108 8.89 -28.53 -25.14
N THR A 109 8.12 -29.60 -24.90
CA THR A 109 8.53 -30.69 -23.99
C THR A 109 8.63 -32.05 -24.65
N ASN A 110 8.04 -32.23 -25.83
CA ASN A 110 7.81 -33.52 -26.48
C ASN A 110 6.99 -34.51 -25.62
N ARG A 111 6.24 -34.01 -24.62
CA ARG A 111 5.37 -34.81 -23.74
C ARG A 111 3.91 -34.67 -24.14
N ASN A 112 3.25 -35.81 -24.35
CA ASN A 112 1.92 -35.86 -24.96
C ASN A 112 0.77 -35.85 -23.94
N ASP A 113 0.97 -35.17 -22.82
CA ASP A 113 0.10 -35.20 -21.63
C ASP A 113 -1.34 -34.77 -21.94
N TYR A 114 -1.51 -33.85 -22.89
CA TYR A 114 -2.79 -33.20 -23.20
C TYR A 114 -3.39 -33.59 -24.55
N TRP A 115 -2.90 -34.67 -25.19
CA TRP A 115 -3.41 -35.11 -26.50
C TRP A 115 -4.91 -35.33 -26.52
N LEU A 116 -5.43 -36.00 -25.48
CA LEU A 116 -6.86 -36.26 -25.35
C LEU A 116 -7.65 -34.96 -25.18
N ASN A 117 -7.12 -34.01 -24.41
CA ASN A 117 -7.74 -32.70 -24.22
C ASN A 117 -7.84 -31.92 -25.53
N ILE A 118 -6.77 -31.92 -26.35
CA ILE A 118 -6.77 -31.29 -27.68
C ILE A 118 -7.87 -31.88 -28.57
N ARG A 119 -7.98 -33.22 -28.63
CA ARG A 119 -9.00 -33.89 -29.44
C ARG A 119 -10.42 -33.53 -29.00
N ARG A 120 -10.65 -33.45 -27.69
CA ARG A 120 -11.96 -33.07 -27.13
C ARG A 120 -12.27 -31.60 -27.43
N ALA A 121 -11.31 -30.71 -27.29
CA ALA A 121 -11.47 -29.28 -27.57
C ALA A 121 -11.86 -29.05 -29.05
N TRP A 122 -11.27 -29.78 -30.00
CA TRP A 122 -11.68 -29.71 -31.40
C TRP A 122 -13.12 -30.18 -31.64
N ILE A 123 -13.61 -31.19 -30.91
CA ILE A 123 -15.02 -31.61 -30.99
C ILE A 123 -15.94 -30.46 -30.57
N TYR A 124 -15.62 -29.79 -29.46
CA TYR A 124 -16.39 -28.64 -29.00
C TYR A 124 -16.39 -27.50 -30.02
N VAL A 125 -15.21 -27.07 -30.49
CA VAL A 125 -15.08 -25.96 -31.45
C VAL A 125 -15.83 -26.21 -32.75
N LEU A 126 -15.91 -27.46 -33.22
CA LEU A 126 -16.68 -27.80 -34.42
C LEU A 126 -18.20 -27.82 -34.17
N ASN A 127 -18.64 -28.10 -32.95
CA ASN A 127 -20.06 -28.04 -32.55
C ASN A 127 -20.53 -26.59 -32.30
N PHE A 128 -19.64 -25.75 -31.76
CA PHE A 128 -19.85 -24.33 -31.46
C PHE A 128 -18.83 -23.48 -32.23
N PRO A 129 -18.98 -23.32 -33.55
CA PRO A 129 -17.96 -22.68 -34.36
C PRO A 129 -17.91 -21.17 -34.12
N ALA A 130 -16.69 -20.60 -34.11
CA ALA A 130 -16.41 -19.18 -33.87
C ALA A 130 -17.32 -18.20 -34.64
N TYR A 131 -17.57 -18.46 -35.92
CA TYR A 131 -18.40 -17.61 -36.79
C TYR A 131 -19.91 -17.65 -36.45
N ARG A 132 -20.33 -18.41 -35.44
CA ARG A 132 -21.71 -18.46 -34.92
C ARG A 132 -21.85 -17.92 -33.49
N GLU A 133 -20.75 -17.51 -32.86
CA GLU A 133 -20.75 -16.92 -31.50
C GLU A 133 -21.30 -15.47 -31.47
N GLY A 134 -21.49 -14.86 -32.64
CA GLY A 134 -21.98 -13.49 -32.75
C GLY A 134 -23.51 -13.40 -32.66
N SER A 135 -23.99 -12.36 -31.98
CA SER A 135 -25.38 -11.91 -32.07
C SER A 135 -25.45 -10.54 -32.78
N PRO A 136 -26.58 -10.15 -33.41
CA PRO A 136 -26.74 -8.82 -33.97
C PRO A 136 -26.39 -7.72 -32.95
N GLY A 137 -25.43 -6.84 -33.28
CA GLY A 137 -24.89 -5.83 -32.36
C GLY A 137 -23.68 -6.28 -31.51
N TYR A 138 -23.32 -7.55 -31.54
CA TYR A 138 -22.14 -8.17 -30.88
C TYR A 138 -21.25 -8.92 -31.88
N GLU A 139 -21.29 -8.51 -33.15
CA GLU A 139 -20.52 -9.12 -34.26
C GLU A 139 -19.02 -9.17 -34.00
N TRP A 140 -18.51 -8.25 -33.18
CA TRP A 140 -17.11 -8.22 -32.74
C TRP A 140 -16.67 -9.53 -32.08
N TYR A 141 -17.56 -10.24 -31.38
CA TYR A 141 -17.21 -11.46 -30.65
C TYR A 141 -16.98 -12.64 -31.60
N ALA A 142 -17.75 -12.75 -32.67
CA ALA A 142 -17.51 -13.73 -33.73
C ALA A 142 -16.21 -13.43 -34.50
N VAL A 143 -15.95 -12.15 -34.80
CA VAL A 143 -14.70 -11.72 -35.48
C VAL A 143 -13.47 -12.02 -34.60
N TRP A 144 -13.57 -11.75 -33.29
CA TRP A 144 -12.58 -12.11 -32.28
C TRP A 144 -12.28 -13.61 -32.28
N ASN A 145 -13.33 -14.42 -32.13
CA ASN A 145 -13.22 -15.88 -32.10
C ASN A 145 -12.67 -16.45 -33.41
N CYS A 146 -13.04 -15.87 -34.57
CA CYS A 146 -12.48 -16.28 -35.86
C CYS A 146 -10.97 -15.97 -35.94
N GLY A 147 -10.49 -14.89 -35.31
CA GLY A 147 -9.07 -14.61 -35.19
C GLY A 147 -8.33 -15.65 -34.33
N LEU A 148 -8.92 -16.06 -33.20
CA LEU A 148 -8.40 -17.13 -32.35
C LEU A 148 -8.37 -18.49 -33.06
N ALA A 149 -9.36 -18.77 -33.93
CA ALA A 149 -9.38 -19.98 -34.75
C ALA A 149 -8.11 -20.10 -35.61
N LEU A 150 -7.70 -19.02 -36.27
CA LEU A 150 -6.46 -18.99 -37.07
C LEU A 150 -5.26 -19.29 -36.17
N PHE A 151 -5.19 -18.64 -35.02
CA PHE A 151 -4.09 -18.76 -34.06
C PHE A 151 -3.89 -20.19 -33.54
N CYS A 152 -4.97 -20.82 -33.05
CA CYS A 152 -4.87 -22.16 -32.47
C CYS A 152 -4.62 -23.24 -33.52
N GLU A 153 -5.28 -23.16 -34.68
CA GLU A 153 -5.12 -24.13 -35.76
C GLU A 153 -3.73 -24.06 -36.39
N MET A 154 -3.20 -22.85 -36.60
CA MET A 154 -1.83 -22.69 -37.10
C MET A 154 -0.82 -23.36 -36.19
N LYS A 155 -0.95 -23.20 -34.87
CA LYS A 155 -0.06 -23.85 -33.91
C LYS A 155 -0.24 -25.37 -33.93
N TYR A 156 -1.48 -25.86 -33.93
CA TYR A 156 -1.79 -27.29 -34.05
C TYR A 156 -1.14 -27.90 -35.29
N ARG A 157 -1.34 -27.27 -36.45
CA ARG A 157 -0.77 -27.72 -37.72
C ARG A 157 0.75 -27.65 -37.75
N GLU A 158 1.34 -26.58 -37.24
CA GLU A 158 2.80 -26.41 -37.17
C GLU A 158 3.45 -27.57 -36.43
N VAL A 159 2.82 -28.03 -35.35
CA VAL A 159 3.39 -29.02 -34.43
C VAL A 159 3.07 -30.45 -34.85
N TYR A 160 1.85 -30.73 -35.28
CA TYR A 160 1.40 -32.09 -35.63
C TYR A 160 1.42 -32.39 -37.13
N GLY A 161 1.63 -31.39 -38.00
CA GLY A 161 1.55 -31.55 -39.45
C GLY A 161 0.13 -31.87 -39.96
N ASP A 162 -0.89 -31.74 -39.11
CA ASP A 162 -2.28 -32.08 -39.40
C ASP A 162 -3.07 -30.83 -39.84
N SER A 163 -3.74 -30.94 -41.00
CA SER A 163 -4.52 -29.86 -41.62
C SER A 163 -6.02 -30.17 -41.70
N SER A 164 -6.49 -31.16 -40.95
CA SER A 164 -7.89 -31.62 -40.95
C SER A 164 -8.90 -30.51 -40.64
N TYR A 165 -8.49 -29.45 -39.94
CA TYR A 165 -9.33 -28.32 -39.56
C TYR A 165 -9.29 -27.14 -40.55
N GLN A 166 -8.60 -27.26 -41.70
CA GLN A 166 -8.57 -26.20 -42.73
C GLN A 166 -9.97 -25.72 -43.17
N PRO A 167 -11.00 -26.57 -43.37
CA PRO A 167 -12.33 -26.09 -43.77
C PRO A 167 -12.99 -25.16 -42.74
N TYR A 168 -12.73 -25.40 -41.44
CA TYR A 168 -13.18 -24.51 -40.36
C TYR A 168 -12.49 -23.15 -40.46
N ILE A 169 -11.18 -23.16 -40.74
CA ILE A 169 -10.38 -21.95 -40.94
C ILE A 169 -10.80 -21.16 -42.18
N ASP A 170 -11.09 -21.82 -43.30
CA ASP A 170 -11.57 -21.15 -44.51
C ASP A 170 -12.88 -20.41 -44.24
N THR A 171 -13.78 -20.99 -43.43
CA THR A 171 -15.03 -20.34 -43.04
C THR A 171 -14.79 -19.15 -42.11
N CYS A 172 -13.85 -19.26 -41.16
CA CYS A 172 -13.47 -18.15 -40.27
C CYS A 172 -12.86 -16.97 -41.05
N LEU A 173 -12.01 -17.25 -42.04
CA LEU A 173 -11.44 -16.22 -42.92
C LEU A 173 -12.53 -15.48 -43.70
N LEU A 174 -13.44 -16.24 -44.34
CA LEU A 174 -14.57 -15.65 -45.07
C LEU A 174 -15.44 -14.77 -44.15
N TYR A 175 -15.66 -15.20 -42.91
CA TYR A 175 -16.40 -14.40 -41.94
C TYR A 175 -15.68 -13.08 -41.63
N ILE A 176 -14.39 -13.12 -41.33
CA ILE A 176 -13.59 -11.91 -41.07
C ILE A 176 -13.64 -10.94 -42.27
N TYR A 177 -13.47 -11.45 -43.49
CA TYR A 177 -13.45 -10.62 -44.70
C TYR A 177 -14.80 -9.95 -44.97
N SER A 178 -15.90 -10.64 -44.66
CA SER A 178 -17.26 -10.14 -44.90
C SER A 178 -17.81 -9.24 -43.77
N HIS A 179 -17.15 -9.18 -42.61
CA HIS A 179 -17.64 -8.44 -41.43
C HIS A 179 -16.61 -7.41 -40.87
N PRO A 180 -16.17 -6.42 -41.67
CA PRO A 180 -15.29 -5.37 -41.16
C PRO A 180 -15.99 -4.52 -40.09
N LEU A 181 -15.43 -4.47 -38.89
CA LEU A 181 -16.05 -3.77 -37.76
C LEU A 181 -15.96 -2.24 -37.91
N PRO A 182 -17.05 -1.48 -37.62
CA PRO A 182 -17.03 -0.03 -37.60
C PRO A 182 -16.38 0.50 -36.31
N PHE A 183 -15.65 1.62 -36.39
CA PHE A 183 -14.98 2.22 -35.21
C PHE A 183 -15.95 3.09 -34.37
N THR A 184 -17.14 2.58 -34.11
CA THR A 184 -18.16 3.22 -33.27
C THR A 184 -17.91 3.02 -31.77
N THR A 185 -17.16 1.98 -31.41
CA THR A 185 -16.75 1.68 -30.03
C THR A 185 -15.25 1.37 -29.99
N ASN A 186 -14.61 1.58 -28.83
CA ASN A 186 -13.22 1.17 -28.62
C ASN A 186 -13.04 -0.35 -28.76
N LEU A 187 -14.05 -1.12 -28.35
CA LEU A 187 -14.01 -2.57 -28.43
C LEU A 187 -13.83 -3.05 -29.87
N ASN A 188 -14.56 -2.45 -30.82
CA ASN A 188 -14.40 -2.77 -32.23
C ASN A 188 -12.98 -2.45 -32.74
N VAL A 189 -12.35 -1.38 -32.24
CA VAL A 189 -10.97 -1.03 -32.57
C VAL A 189 -10.00 -2.08 -32.03
N PHE A 190 -10.19 -2.51 -30.77
CA PHE A 190 -9.34 -3.49 -30.11
C PHE A 190 -9.40 -4.84 -30.84
N VAL A 191 -10.61 -5.32 -31.15
CA VAL A 191 -10.82 -6.55 -31.93
C VAL A 191 -10.24 -6.43 -33.34
N THR A 192 -10.47 -5.32 -34.04
CA THR A 192 -9.89 -5.09 -35.38
C THR A 192 -8.37 -5.16 -35.33
N SER A 193 -7.75 -4.60 -34.29
CA SER A 193 -6.30 -4.64 -34.11
C SER A 193 -5.78 -6.05 -33.84
N PHE A 194 -6.42 -6.77 -32.93
CA PHE A 194 -6.11 -8.17 -32.65
C PHE A 194 -6.17 -9.03 -33.92
N VAL A 195 -7.29 -8.95 -34.65
CA VAL A 195 -7.49 -9.71 -35.89
C VAL A 195 -6.49 -9.33 -36.97
N ALA A 196 -6.07 -8.05 -37.07
CA ALA A 196 -5.01 -7.66 -37.98
C ALA A 196 -3.69 -8.39 -37.70
N GLY A 197 -3.30 -8.52 -36.44
CA GLY A 197 -2.10 -9.29 -36.05
C GLY A 197 -2.22 -10.78 -36.41
N MET A 198 -3.35 -11.40 -36.11
CA MET A 198 -3.59 -12.82 -36.39
C MET A 198 -3.66 -13.14 -37.89
N LEU A 199 -4.38 -12.32 -38.66
CA LEU A 199 -4.46 -12.46 -40.12
C LEU A 199 -3.10 -12.28 -40.79
N TYR A 200 -2.29 -11.34 -40.31
CA TYR A 200 -0.96 -11.13 -40.88
C TYR A 200 -0.05 -12.34 -40.64
N ASP A 201 0.00 -12.87 -39.42
CA ASP A 201 0.80 -14.08 -39.12
C ASP A 201 0.31 -15.28 -39.96
N TYR A 202 -1.00 -15.50 -40.04
CA TYR A 202 -1.59 -16.53 -40.91
C TYR A 202 -1.21 -16.33 -42.37
N GLY A 203 -1.41 -15.12 -42.89
CA GLY A 203 -1.13 -14.76 -44.27
C GLY A 203 0.32 -15.02 -44.66
N LYS A 204 1.27 -14.62 -43.80
CA LYS A 204 2.71 -14.86 -44.03
C LYS A 204 3.07 -16.34 -43.96
N LYS A 205 2.59 -17.09 -42.96
CA LYS A 205 2.93 -18.53 -42.82
C LYS A 205 2.26 -19.42 -43.86
N ARG A 206 1.10 -19.00 -44.40
CA ARG A 206 0.32 -19.76 -45.38
C ARG A 206 0.45 -19.23 -46.81
N ASN A 207 1.24 -18.18 -47.02
CA ASN A 207 1.34 -17.46 -48.30
C ASN A 207 -0.04 -17.05 -48.84
N ASN A 208 -0.93 -16.56 -47.97
CA ASN A 208 -2.25 -16.07 -48.34
C ASN A 208 -2.23 -14.53 -48.46
N GLN A 209 -2.21 -14.04 -49.70
CA GLN A 209 -2.10 -12.60 -49.97
C GLN A 209 -3.33 -11.81 -49.53
N GLU A 210 -4.54 -12.36 -49.71
CA GLU A 210 -5.78 -11.69 -49.29
C GLU A 210 -5.82 -11.44 -47.78
N ALA A 211 -5.32 -12.40 -46.98
CA ALA A 211 -5.17 -12.26 -45.54
C ALA A 211 -4.16 -11.15 -45.18
N ILE A 212 -3.01 -11.09 -45.88
CA ILE A 212 -2.00 -10.04 -45.69
C ILE A 212 -2.58 -8.67 -46.01
N ASP A 213 -3.22 -8.51 -47.17
CA ASP A 213 -3.77 -7.23 -47.62
C ASP A 213 -4.87 -6.73 -46.68
N THR A 214 -5.74 -7.64 -46.23
CA THR A 214 -6.80 -7.35 -45.25
C THR A 214 -6.19 -6.94 -43.91
N ALA A 215 -5.19 -7.67 -43.42
CA ALA A 215 -4.51 -7.35 -42.17
C ALA A 215 -3.87 -5.96 -42.20
N LEU A 216 -3.18 -5.61 -43.28
CA LEU A 216 -2.54 -4.30 -43.44
C LEU A 216 -3.57 -3.17 -43.54
N SER A 217 -4.69 -3.39 -44.22
CA SER A 217 -5.81 -2.46 -44.27
C SER A 217 -6.39 -2.19 -42.87
N TYR A 218 -6.60 -3.25 -42.08
CA TYR A 218 -7.10 -3.14 -40.71
C TYR A 218 -6.09 -2.43 -39.80
N ALA A 219 -4.82 -2.83 -39.88
CA ALA A 219 -3.73 -2.22 -39.12
C ALA A 219 -3.60 -0.72 -39.40
N LEU A 220 -3.72 -0.30 -40.67
CA LEU A 220 -3.65 1.11 -41.05
C LEU A 220 -4.82 1.92 -40.48
N ARG A 221 -6.04 1.37 -40.47
CA ARG A 221 -7.19 2.01 -39.83
C ARG A 221 -6.95 2.24 -38.33
N VAL A 222 -6.48 1.20 -37.62
CA VAL A 222 -6.19 1.29 -36.18
C VAL A 222 -5.02 2.24 -35.91
N LYS A 223 -3.97 2.19 -36.73
CA LYS A 223 -2.84 3.12 -36.68
C LYS A 223 -3.30 4.58 -36.75
N ASN A 224 -4.14 4.92 -37.73
CA ASN A 224 -4.67 6.28 -37.88
C ASN A 224 -5.48 6.70 -36.64
N TRP A 225 -6.26 5.79 -36.06
CA TRP A 225 -7.00 6.02 -34.82
C TRP A 225 -6.09 6.31 -33.61
N VAL A 226 -4.89 5.70 -33.54
CA VAL A 226 -3.88 6.03 -32.52
C VAL A 226 -3.25 7.39 -32.78
N GLU A 227 -2.88 7.68 -34.04
CA GLU A 227 -2.21 8.94 -34.42
C GLU A 227 -3.08 10.18 -34.20
N GLU A 228 -4.39 10.06 -34.37
CA GLU A 228 -5.35 11.12 -34.04
C GLU A 228 -5.34 11.50 -32.55
N ASN A 229 -5.20 10.52 -31.67
CA ASN A 229 -5.16 10.75 -30.22
C ASN A 229 -4.47 9.59 -29.49
N PRO A 230 -3.16 9.69 -29.22
CA PRO A 230 -2.40 8.63 -28.54
C PRO A 230 -2.87 8.33 -27.11
N GLN A 231 -3.56 9.26 -26.44
CA GLN A 231 -4.10 9.05 -25.09
C GLN A 231 -5.19 7.97 -25.07
N ARG A 232 -5.76 7.62 -26.22
CA ARG A 232 -6.70 6.49 -26.34
C ARG A 232 -6.07 5.16 -25.91
N LEU A 233 -4.74 5.02 -25.96
CA LEU A 233 -4.01 3.84 -25.51
C LEU A 233 -4.03 3.64 -23.99
N GLN A 234 -4.45 4.63 -23.20
CA GLN A 234 -4.65 4.49 -21.75
C GLN A 234 -5.98 3.86 -21.39
N GLN A 235 -6.85 3.59 -22.36
CA GLN A 235 -8.18 3.07 -22.11
C GLN A 235 -8.14 1.53 -22.07
N ALA A 236 -8.96 0.96 -21.20
CA ALA A 236 -9.25 -0.46 -21.15
C ALA A 236 -10.76 -0.67 -21.19
N PHE A 237 -11.19 -1.74 -21.84
CA PHE A 237 -12.60 -2.06 -22.00
C PHE A 237 -12.76 -3.54 -22.30
N TRP A 238 -13.74 -4.16 -21.65
CA TRP A 238 -13.86 -5.62 -21.65
C TRP A 238 -12.56 -6.29 -21.19
N ALA A 239 -12.20 -7.48 -21.66
CA ALA A 239 -10.93 -8.14 -21.33
C ALA A 239 -9.70 -7.52 -22.05
N MET A 240 -9.84 -6.40 -22.78
CA MET A 240 -8.78 -5.81 -23.62
C MET A 240 -8.34 -4.42 -23.14
N SER A 241 -7.16 -4.00 -23.59
CA SER A 241 -6.59 -2.69 -23.28
C SER A 241 -5.90 -2.07 -24.50
N GLY A 242 -5.37 -0.85 -24.34
CA GLY A 242 -4.49 -0.27 -25.36
C GLY A 242 -3.30 -1.17 -25.74
N GLY A 243 -2.92 -2.13 -24.88
CA GLY A 243 -1.93 -3.15 -25.21
C GLY A 243 -2.34 -4.00 -26.42
N THR A 244 -3.62 -4.35 -26.55
CA THR A 244 -4.16 -5.06 -27.73
C THR A 244 -3.92 -4.28 -29.01
N VAL A 245 -4.08 -2.96 -28.96
CA VAL A 245 -3.88 -2.06 -30.11
C VAL A 245 -2.42 -2.03 -30.56
N ILE A 246 -1.49 -1.82 -29.61
CA ILE A 246 -0.06 -1.79 -29.94
C ILE A 246 0.40 -3.16 -30.43
N TRP A 247 -0.02 -4.25 -29.78
CA TRP A 247 0.33 -5.60 -30.20
C TRP A 247 -0.14 -5.89 -31.64
N GLY A 248 -1.38 -5.54 -31.99
CA GLY A 248 -1.94 -5.79 -33.32
C GLY A 248 -1.22 -5.02 -34.41
N ILE A 249 -0.93 -3.73 -34.21
CA ILE A 249 -0.15 -2.91 -35.15
C ILE A 249 1.30 -3.41 -35.26
N ALA A 250 1.92 -3.76 -34.13
CA ALA A 250 3.27 -4.31 -34.10
C ALA A 250 3.35 -5.61 -34.93
N ASN A 251 2.37 -6.51 -34.77
CA ASN A 251 2.36 -7.81 -35.43
C ASN A 251 1.83 -7.82 -36.87
N SER A 252 1.52 -6.66 -37.44
CA SER A 252 1.06 -6.53 -38.82
C SER A 252 1.85 -5.44 -39.56
N PHE A 253 1.39 -4.18 -39.48
CA PHE A 253 2.01 -3.03 -40.14
C PHE A 253 3.50 -2.89 -39.81
N CYS A 254 3.89 -2.97 -38.54
CA CYS A 254 5.30 -2.79 -38.17
C CYS A 254 6.19 -3.99 -38.52
N LYS A 255 5.61 -5.19 -38.69
CA LYS A 255 6.35 -6.37 -39.18
C LYS A 255 6.56 -6.32 -40.69
N GLU A 256 5.62 -5.74 -41.44
CA GLU A 256 5.72 -5.58 -42.89
C GLU A 256 6.83 -4.59 -43.27
N ASP A 257 6.88 -3.43 -42.61
CA ASP A 257 7.99 -2.48 -42.73
C ASP A 257 8.59 -2.20 -41.36
N THR A 258 9.66 -2.93 -41.03
CA THR A 258 10.34 -2.81 -39.73
C THR A 258 11.03 -1.46 -39.52
N ILE A 259 11.38 -0.71 -40.57
CA ILE A 259 12.04 0.59 -40.44
C ILE A 259 11.00 1.63 -40.01
N ILE A 260 9.90 1.74 -40.75
CA ILE A 260 8.79 2.63 -40.41
C ILE A 260 8.13 2.17 -39.11
N GLY A 261 7.96 0.86 -38.95
CA GLY A 261 7.38 0.23 -37.77
C GLY A 261 8.15 0.54 -36.49
N ARG A 262 9.49 0.46 -36.52
CA ARG A 262 10.34 0.84 -35.39
C ARG A 262 10.14 2.31 -35.02
N GLN A 263 10.13 3.21 -36.00
CA GLN A 263 9.93 4.65 -35.72
C GLN A 263 8.55 4.93 -35.12
N TRP A 264 7.52 4.25 -35.63
CA TRP A 264 6.16 4.37 -35.14
C TRP A 264 6.05 3.89 -33.68
N LEU A 265 6.57 2.71 -33.38
CA LEU A 265 6.54 2.14 -32.03
C LEU A 265 7.30 3.00 -31.01
N LEU A 266 8.47 3.53 -31.37
CA LEU A 266 9.22 4.43 -30.49
C LEU A 266 8.49 5.76 -30.23
N THR A 267 7.60 6.16 -31.13
CA THR A 267 6.76 7.36 -30.95
C THR A 267 5.57 7.09 -30.02
N TYR A 268 4.90 5.94 -30.16
CA TYR A 268 3.57 5.74 -29.56
C TYR A 268 3.51 4.70 -28.43
N ALA A 269 4.45 3.75 -28.32
CA ALA A 269 4.38 2.69 -27.31
C ALA A 269 4.46 3.22 -25.86
N ASP A 270 5.15 4.36 -25.64
CA ASP A 270 5.21 5.03 -24.33
C ASP A 270 3.88 5.72 -23.94
N SER A 271 2.88 5.74 -24.83
CA SER A 271 1.53 6.21 -24.50
C SER A 271 0.69 5.14 -23.80
N LEU A 272 1.14 3.89 -23.78
CA LEU A 272 0.53 2.83 -22.96
C LEU A 272 0.70 3.15 -21.47
N PRO A 273 -0.28 2.80 -20.62
CA PRO A 273 -0.05 2.78 -19.19
C PRO A 273 0.95 1.67 -18.89
N PHE A 274 1.90 1.92 -17.97
CA PHE A 274 2.84 0.88 -17.55
C PHE A 274 2.13 -0.25 -16.81
N PHE A 275 1.20 0.11 -15.93
CA PHE A 275 0.43 -0.82 -15.13
C PHE A 275 -0.91 -0.19 -14.74
N ILE A 276 -1.97 -1.00 -14.72
CA ILE A 276 -3.32 -0.64 -14.31
C ILE A 276 -3.64 -1.39 -13.00
N PRO A 277 -3.63 -0.71 -11.83
CA PRO A 277 -3.69 -1.37 -10.53
C PRO A 277 -5.11 -1.71 -10.03
N TYR A 278 -6.16 -1.26 -10.70
CA TYR A 278 -7.57 -1.46 -10.31
C TYR A 278 -8.47 -1.63 -11.54
N GLY A 279 -9.72 -1.99 -11.31
CA GLY A 279 -10.75 -2.14 -12.34
C GLY A 279 -11.07 -3.60 -12.62
N GLN A 280 -12.29 -3.85 -13.10
CA GLN A 280 -12.74 -5.19 -13.44
C GLN A 280 -11.90 -5.72 -14.61
N TRP A 281 -11.21 -6.86 -14.43
CA TRP A 281 -10.31 -7.48 -15.41
C TRP A 281 -8.92 -6.85 -15.57
N ASN A 282 -8.46 -6.11 -14.57
CA ASN A 282 -7.15 -5.43 -14.64
C ASN A 282 -5.96 -6.38 -14.82
N ASN A 283 -6.01 -7.64 -14.35
CA ASN A 283 -4.94 -8.60 -14.65
C ASN A 283 -4.86 -8.86 -16.17
N SER A 284 -6.01 -9.03 -16.84
CA SER A 284 -6.04 -9.21 -18.30
C SER A 284 -5.49 -7.98 -19.03
N TRP A 285 -5.90 -6.78 -18.61
CA TRP A 285 -5.43 -5.55 -19.22
C TRP A 285 -3.91 -5.40 -19.14
N ASN A 286 -3.34 -5.78 -17.99
CA ASN A 286 -1.90 -5.78 -17.76
C ASN A 286 -1.17 -6.85 -18.57
N ILE A 287 -1.78 -8.03 -18.79
CA ILE A 287 -1.21 -9.03 -19.70
C ILE A 287 -1.13 -8.48 -21.14
N TRP A 288 -2.18 -7.82 -21.61
CA TRP A 288 -2.17 -7.15 -22.93
C TRP A 288 -1.09 -6.07 -23.05
N ILE A 289 -0.90 -5.28 -21.99
CA ILE A 289 0.16 -4.26 -21.92
C ILE A 289 1.54 -4.93 -21.96
N ALA A 290 1.75 -5.99 -21.17
CA ALA A 290 2.99 -6.75 -21.18
C ALA A 290 3.27 -7.33 -22.57
N ASN A 291 2.26 -7.90 -23.24
CA ASN A 291 2.38 -8.45 -24.58
C ASN A 291 2.75 -7.38 -25.62
N ALA A 292 2.18 -6.17 -25.49
CA ALA A 292 2.50 -5.04 -26.35
C ALA A 292 3.96 -4.60 -26.18
N TYR A 293 4.48 -4.55 -24.96
CA TYR A 293 5.89 -4.24 -24.72
C TYR A 293 6.83 -5.31 -25.26
N LYS A 294 6.48 -6.61 -25.15
CA LYS A 294 7.20 -7.69 -25.81
C LYS A 294 7.25 -7.49 -27.33
N ALA A 295 6.09 -7.28 -27.97
CA ALA A 295 6.01 -7.06 -29.42
C ALA A 295 6.79 -5.81 -29.86
N THR A 296 6.75 -4.76 -29.04
CA THR A 296 7.55 -3.54 -29.26
C THR A 296 9.04 -3.83 -29.20
N TYR A 297 9.51 -4.58 -28.20
CA TYR A 297 10.91 -5.01 -28.10
C TYR A 297 11.34 -5.86 -29.30
N GLU A 298 10.49 -6.77 -29.78
CA GLU A 298 10.83 -7.66 -30.89
C GLU A 298 11.20 -6.90 -32.17
N ILE A 299 10.63 -5.71 -32.39
CA ILE A 299 10.90 -4.86 -33.55
C ILE A 299 11.96 -3.81 -33.24
N THR A 300 11.83 -3.10 -32.11
CA THR A 300 12.70 -1.97 -31.76
C THR A 300 14.05 -2.39 -31.18
N LYS A 301 14.12 -3.58 -30.56
CA LYS A 301 15.27 -4.07 -29.77
C LYS A 301 15.67 -3.16 -28.60
N GLU A 302 14.78 -2.25 -28.16
CA GLU A 302 15.01 -1.42 -26.98
C GLU A 302 14.77 -2.24 -25.71
N ALA A 303 15.84 -2.59 -24.99
CA ALA A 303 15.80 -3.51 -23.84
C ALA A 303 14.80 -3.10 -22.74
N ARG A 304 14.53 -1.80 -22.59
CA ARG A 304 13.56 -1.29 -21.60
C ARG A 304 12.18 -1.92 -21.75
N PHE A 305 11.71 -2.16 -22.97
CA PHE A 305 10.39 -2.75 -23.20
C PHE A 305 10.34 -4.22 -22.80
N LEU A 306 11.43 -4.97 -23.00
CA LEU A 306 11.52 -6.35 -22.51
C LEU A 306 11.51 -6.38 -20.97
N ASN A 307 12.20 -5.43 -20.32
CA ASN A 307 12.16 -5.30 -18.86
C ASN A 307 10.76 -4.93 -18.35
N TYR A 308 10.02 -4.09 -19.08
CA TYR A 308 8.63 -3.75 -18.74
C TYR A 308 7.73 -4.98 -18.86
N HIS A 309 7.85 -5.73 -19.95
CA HIS A 309 7.14 -7.00 -20.15
C HIS A 309 7.39 -7.97 -19.00
N GLN A 310 8.65 -8.24 -18.67
CA GLN A 310 9.01 -9.20 -17.62
C GLN A 310 8.50 -8.78 -16.24
N TYR A 311 8.65 -7.50 -15.90
CA TYR A 311 8.21 -7.01 -14.59
C TYR A 311 6.70 -7.17 -14.39
N ILE A 312 5.92 -6.86 -15.42
CA ILE A 312 4.46 -7.02 -15.36
C ILE A 312 4.10 -8.51 -15.30
N LEU A 313 4.74 -9.36 -16.12
CA LEU A 313 4.57 -10.81 -16.09
C LEU A 313 4.85 -11.40 -14.71
N ASP A 314 6.02 -11.08 -14.14
CA ASP A 314 6.44 -11.57 -12.82
C ASP A 314 5.52 -11.08 -11.70
N THR A 315 4.90 -9.91 -11.86
CA THR A 315 3.89 -9.39 -10.93
C THR A 315 2.59 -10.17 -11.04
N LEU A 316 2.13 -10.47 -12.26
CA LEU A 316 0.91 -11.23 -12.50
C LEU A 316 1.02 -12.69 -12.06
N LEU A 317 2.20 -13.31 -12.18
CA LEU A 317 2.47 -14.65 -11.67
C LEU A 317 2.37 -14.77 -10.14
N LEU A 318 2.30 -13.65 -9.40
CA LEU A 318 2.05 -13.66 -7.96
C LEU A 318 0.57 -13.73 -7.62
N GLU A 319 -0.32 -13.55 -8.59
CA GLU A 319 -1.77 -13.64 -8.36
C GLU A 319 -2.26 -15.09 -8.26
N ASP A 320 -1.45 -16.06 -8.70
CA ASP A 320 -1.60 -17.51 -8.49
C ASP A 320 -1.33 -17.82 -7.00
N ARG A 321 -2.37 -17.63 -6.18
CA ARG A 321 -2.27 -17.58 -4.71
C ARG A 321 -2.54 -18.92 -4.03
N ASP A 322 -3.08 -19.89 -4.75
CA ASP A 322 -3.23 -21.29 -4.33
C ASP A 322 -2.31 -22.25 -5.11
N ASP A 323 -1.48 -21.74 -6.02
CA ASP A 323 -0.37 -22.43 -6.69
C ASP A 323 -0.81 -23.58 -7.60
N ASP A 324 -2.02 -23.49 -8.17
CA ASP A 324 -2.58 -24.44 -9.13
C ASP A 324 -2.26 -24.09 -10.60
N GLY A 325 -1.77 -22.87 -10.86
CA GLY A 325 -1.39 -22.36 -12.18
C GLY A 325 -2.42 -21.49 -12.88
N GLY A 326 -3.60 -21.30 -12.27
CA GLY A 326 -4.57 -20.29 -12.61
C GLY A 326 -4.20 -18.91 -12.06
N ILE A 327 -4.85 -17.86 -12.57
CA ILE A 327 -4.93 -16.55 -11.91
C ILE A 327 -6.35 -15.97 -12.08
N PRO A 328 -6.78 -15.05 -11.19
CA PRO A 328 -8.07 -14.40 -11.32
C PRO A 328 -8.01 -13.30 -12.37
N ALA A 329 -9.16 -12.96 -12.94
CA ALA A 329 -9.22 -11.89 -13.93
C ALA A 329 -8.98 -10.50 -13.31
N THR A 330 -9.34 -10.32 -12.03
CA THR A 330 -9.12 -9.07 -11.29
C THR A 330 -8.17 -9.27 -10.12
N PHE A 331 -7.27 -8.31 -9.95
CA PHE A 331 -6.30 -8.27 -8.86
C PHE A 331 -6.97 -8.40 -7.49
N GLY A 332 -6.48 -9.31 -6.66
CA GLY A 332 -6.92 -9.46 -5.27
C GLY A 332 -8.27 -10.18 -5.08
N GLU A 333 -8.85 -10.77 -6.12
CA GLU A 333 -10.00 -11.68 -6.01
C GLU A 333 -9.67 -12.92 -5.14
N PRO A 334 -10.64 -13.71 -4.69
CA PRO A 334 -10.33 -14.95 -3.97
C PRO A 334 -9.40 -15.85 -4.80
N PRO A 335 -8.47 -16.60 -4.17
CA PRO A 335 -7.55 -17.49 -4.91
C PRO A 335 -8.29 -18.49 -5.81
N ASN A 336 -9.43 -19.01 -5.36
CA ASN A 336 -10.24 -19.98 -6.12
C ASN A 336 -11.21 -19.35 -7.13
N TYR A 337 -10.89 -18.16 -7.66
CA TYR A 337 -11.69 -17.44 -8.67
C TYR A 337 -10.96 -17.42 -10.02
N ASP A 338 -10.04 -18.35 -10.22
CA ASP A 338 -9.16 -18.34 -11.36
C ASP A 338 -9.91 -18.61 -12.66
N GLN A 339 -9.45 -17.98 -13.74
CA GLN A 339 -10.12 -18.04 -15.04
C GLN A 339 -9.23 -18.68 -16.10
N SER A 340 -9.80 -19.55 -16.92
CA SER A 340 -9.06 -20.33 -17.93
C SER A 340 -8.42 -19.43 -18.99
N TRP A 341 -9.13 -18.38 -19.43
CA TRP A 341 -8.71 -17.52 -20.54
C TRP A 341 -7.58 -16.59 -20.14
N ILE A 342 -7.65 -15.97 -18.96
CA ILE A 342 -6.59 -15.08 -18.50
C ILE A 342 -5.31 -15.87 -18.20
N SER A 343 -5.45 -17.08 -17.67
CA SER A 343 -4.32 -17.99 -17.43
C SER A 343 -3.70 -18.43 -18.76
N SER A 344 -4.52 -18.70 -19.77
CA SER A 344 -4.06 -18.95 -21.14
C SER A 344 -3.28 -17.75 -21.70
N TYR A 345 -3.78 -16.51 -21.52
CA TYR A 345 -3.08 -15.30 -21.94
C TYR A 345 -1.71 -15.20 -21.27
N LEU A 346 -1.61 -15.50 -19.98
CA LEU A 346 -0.35 -15.47 -19.24
C LEU A 346 0.69 -16.42 -19.85
N PHE A 347 0.27 -17.58 -20.33
CA PHE A 347 1.13 -18.48 -21.08
C PHE A 347 1.56 -17.86 -22.42
N PHE A 348 0.65 -17.70 -23.38
CA PHE A 348 1.06 -17.43 -24.76
C PHE A 348 1.47 -15.97 -25.02
N MET A 349 0.98 -15.03 -24.20
CA MET A 349 1.38 -13.63 -24.27
C MET A 349 2.56 -13.30 -23.37
N GLY A 350 2.65 -13.96 -22.21
CA GLY A 350 3.66 -13.76 -21.18
C GLY A 350 4.84 -14.72 -21.29
N MET A 351 4.66 -15.92 -20.75
CA MET A 351 5.73 -16.87 -20.43
C MET A 351 6.44 -17.47 -21.66
N ASP A 352 5.75 -17.65 -22.79
CA ASP A 352 6.28 -18.33 -23.99
C ASP A 352 7.63 -17.75 -24.48
N LYS A 353 7.83 -16.44 -24.29
CA LYS A 353 9.06 -15.74 -24.69
C LYS A 353 10.31 -16.24 -23.94
N TYR A 354 10.14 -16.70 -22.71
CA TYR A 354 11.23 -17.06 -21.80
C TYR A 354 11.57 -18.55 -21.80
N VAL A 355 10.81 -19.34 -22.55
CA VAL A 355 11.02 -20.79 -22.70
C VAL A 355 11.44 -21.18 -24.12
N THR A 356 11.86 -20.22 -24.95
CA THR A 356 12.38 -20.49 -26.30
C THR A 356 13.78 -19.90 -26.48
N PRO A 357 14.81 -20.72 -26.74
CA PRO A 357 14.77 -22.17 -26.88
C PRO A 357 14.49 -22.90 -25.56
N THR A 358 14.02 -24.15 -25.65
CA THR A 358 13.99 -25.11 -24.54
C THR A 358 15.23 -25.98 -24.59
N TYR A 359 15.80 -26.27 -23.43
CA TYR A 359 16.99 -27.10 -23.28
C TYR A 359 16.61 -28.52 -22.85
N ASP A 360 17.46 -29.51 -23.13
CA ASP A 360 17.30 -30.88 -22.64
C ASP A 360 17.82 -31.00 -21.21
N TYR A 361 19.00 -30.44 -20.93
CA TYR A 361 19.66 -30.47 -19.62
C TYR A 361 19.95 -29.04 -19.13
N ASP A 362 19.21 -28.59 -18.11
CA ASP A 362 19.31 -27.21 -17.58
C ASP A 362 18.92 -27.21 -16.10
N VAL A 363 19.89 -27.00 -15.20
CA VAL A 363 19.70 -26.90 -13.75
C VAL A 363 20.12 -25.53 -13.26
N GLY A 364 19.21 -24.83 -12.59
CA GLY A 364 19.54 -23.50 -12.08
C GLY A 364 19.07 -23.23 -10.67
N VAL A 365 19.66 -22.18 -10.08
CA VAL A 365 19.26 -21.65 -8.78
C VAL A 365 18.28 -20.50 -9.00
N LEU A 366 17.02 -20.77 -8.68
CA LEU A 366 15.91 -19.86 -8.89
C LEU A 366 16.03 -18.59 -8.03
N LYS A 367 16.06 -18.77 -6.71
CA LYS A 367 16.09 -17.67 -5.74
C LYS A 367 16.53 -18.15 -4.36
N PHE A 368 17.00 -17.21 -3.55
CA PHE A 368 17.01 -17.39 -2.10
C PHE A 368 15.58 -17.31 -1.54
N LEU A 369 15.20 -18.31 -0.75
CA LEU A 369 14.00 -18.29 0.10
C LEU A 369 14.28 -17.66 1.46
N LYS A 370 15.50 -17.85 1.98
CA LYS A 370 16.00 -17.26 3.21
C LYS A 370 17.42 -16.75 2.97
N PRO A 371 17.84 -15.63 3.58
CA PRO A 371 17.13 -14.81 4.57
C PRO A 371 15.97 -13.97 3.99
N GLU A 372 14.99 -13.63 4.83
CA GLU A 372 13.90 -12.70 4.47
C GLU A 372 14.39 -11.25 4.34
N GLU A 373 13.64 -10.38 3.65
CA GLU A 373 13.93 -8.94 3.62
C GLU A 373 13.52 -8.28 4.95
N LYS A 374 14.43 -8.23 5.93
CA LYS A 374 14.27 -7.51 7.21
C LYS A 374 15.60 -6.93 7.71
N PHE A 375 15.56 -6.22 8.84
CA PHE A 375 16.78 -5.81 9.52
C PHE A 375 17.45 -7.01 10.19
N TYR A 376 18.77 -7.13 10.01
CA TYR A 376 19.59 -8.17 10.62
C TYR A 376 20.62 -7.57 11.56
N LEU A 377 20.81 -8.15 12.74
CA LEU A 377 21.76 -7.67 13.74
C LEU A 377 22.94 -8.63 13.91
N VAL A 378 24.09 -8.08 14.27
CA VAL A 378 25.26 -8.89 14.65
C VAL A 378 24.90 -9.78 15.84
N GLY A 379 25.19 -11.08 15.73
CA GLY A 379 24.86 -12.11 16.72
C GLY A 379 23.56 -12.86 16.42
N GLU A 380 22.74 -12.39 15.49
CA GLU A 380 21.59 -13.16 15.00
C GLU A 380 22.04 -14.33 14.14
N THR A 381 21.23 -15.38 14.11
CA THR A 381 21.40 -16.53 13.22
C THR A 381 20.36 -16.47 12.13
N ILE A 382 20.79 -16.64 10.88
CA ILE A 382 19.91 -16.69 9.71
C ILE A 382 19.92 -18.08 9.10
N ASP A 383 18.80 -18.47 8.49
CA ASP A 383 18.74 -19.66 7.65
C ASP A 383 19.20 -19.28 6.23
N LEU A 384 19.91 -20.19 5.56
CA LEU A 384 20.31 -20.04 4.17
C LEU A 384 19.62 -21.13 3.36
N LYS A 385 18.53 -20.74 2.68
CA LYS A 385 17.72 -21.65 1.87
C LYS A 385 17.56 -21.11 0.47
N VAL A 386 17.77 -21.96 -0.53
CA VAL A 386 17.59 -21.62 -1.95
C VAL A 386 16.68 -22.61 -2.63
N ILE A 387 16.04 -22.21 -3.71
CA ILE A 387 15.33 -23.14 -4.59
C ILE A 387 16.25 -23.45 -5.77
N ALA A 388 16.57 -24.73 -5.95
CA ALA A 388 17.12 -25.26 -7.19
C ALA A 388 15.99 -25.87 -8.02
N THR A 389 16.10 -25.85 -9.35
CA THR A 389 15.06 -26.37 -10.22
C THR A 389 15.61 -26.87 -11.54
N ASN A 390 14.94 -27.86 -12.10
CA ASN A 390 15.16 -28.35 -13.45
C ASN A 390 14.36 -27.51 -14.44
N TYR A 391 15.04 -26.74 -15.29
CA TYR A 391 14.44 -25.98 -16.39
C TYR A 391 14.42 -26.80 -17.70
N GLY A 392 15.14 -27.93 -17.73
CA GLY A 392 15.28 -28.82 -18.88
C GLY A 392 14.13 -29.82 -19.06
N ARG A 393 14.24 -30.63 -20.11
CA ARG A 393 13.25 -31.66 -20.49
C ARG A 393 13.53 -33.01 -19.84
N GLU A 394 14.79 -33.30 -19.57
CA GLU A 394 15.26 -34.57 -19.04
C GLU A 394 15.42 -34.51 -17.51
N PRO A 395 15.14 -35.61 -16.79
CA PRO A 395 15.51 -35.72 -15.37
C PRO A 395 17.00 -35.54 -15.18
N LEU A 396 17.39 -34.87 -14.09
CA LEU A 396 18.78 -34.56 -13.78
C LEU A 396 19.19 -35.30 -12.51
N THR A 397 20.35 -35.95 -12.55
CA THR A 397 20.90 -36.69 -11.41
C THR A 397 22.26 -36.16 -11.02
N ASN A 398 22.59 -36.24 -9.73
CA ASN A 398 23.84 -35.76 -9.16
C ASN A 398 24.11 -34.29 -9.50
N CYS A 399 23.10 -33.43 -9.37
CA CYS A 399 23.22 -32.00 -9.56
C CYS A 399 23.93 -31.36 -8.37
N GLU A 400 25.10 -30.78 -8.61
CA GLU A 400 25.82 -30.04 -7.57
C GLU A 400 25.24 -28.62 -7.40
N VAL A 401 24.81 -28.29 -6.18
CA VAL A 401 24.39 -26.95 -5.80
C VAL A 401 25.36 -26.40 -4.75
N TRP A 402 25.96 -25.26 -5.09
CA TRP A 402 27.00 -24.62 -4.30
C TRP A 402 26.49 -23.35 -3.66
N LEU A 403 26.99 -23.04 -2.47
CA LEU A 403 26.85 -21.76 -1.80
C LEU A 403 28.25 -21.20 -1.51
N ARG A 404 28.49 -19.94 -1.89
CA ARG A 404 29.74 -19.21 -1.66
C ARG A 404 29.48 -17.78 -1.14
N GLY A 405 30.55 -17.11 -0.72
CA GLY A 405 30.52 -15.74 -0.19
C GLY A 405 30.98 -15.73 1.27
N GLU A 406 30.06 -15.43 2.18
CA GLU A 406 30.35 -15.45 3.64
C GLU A 406 30.55 -16.86 4.22
N THR A 407 30.07 -17.89 3.52
CA THR A 407 30.27 -19.30 3.86
C THR A 407 30.38 -20.12 2.59
N GLU A 408 31.07 -21.26 2.67
CA GLU A 408 31.19 -22.21 1.56
C GLU A 408 30.53 -23.53 1.96
N LYS A 409 29.53 -23.93 1.20
CA LYS A 409 28.78 -25.18 1.39
C LYS A 409 28.41 -25.77 0.04
N GLU A 410 28.21 -27.07 -0.01
CA GLU A 410 27.80 -27.80 -1.20
C GLU A 410 26.78 -28.87 -0.83
N THR A 411 25.93 -29.22 -1.78
CA THR A 411 25.06 -30.40 -1.71
C THR A 411 24.88 -30.97 -3.10
N ILE A 412 24.46 -32.23 -3.15
CA ILE A 412 24.07 -32.92 -4.38
C ILE A 412 22.59 -33.28 -4.28
N ILE A 413 21.85 -33.05 -5.36
CA ILE A 413 20.43 -33.37 -5.49
C ILE A 413 20.14 -34.09 -6.80
N ASP A 414 19.04 -34.81 -6.84
CA ASP A 414 18.41 -35.26 -8.08
C ASP A 414 17.16 -34.40 -8.30
N LEU A 415 16.88 -34.03 -9.54
CA LEU A 415 15.71 -33.21 -9.91
C LEU A 415 15.00 -33.86 -11.10
N ASP A 416 13.79 -34.35 -10.85
CA ASP A 416 12.88 -34.79 -11.90
C ASP A 416 12.47 -33.63 -12.82
N PHE A 417 11.79 -33.96 -13.91
CA PHE A 417 11.32 -32.97 -14.88
C PHE A 417 10.45 -31.88 -14.22
N LEU A 418 10.87 -30.62 -14.34
CA LEU A 418 10.24 -29.43 -13.75
C LEU A 418 10.17 -29.43 -12.22
N GLU A 419 10.96 -30.28 -11.54
CA GLU A 419 11.02 -30.30 -10.09
C GLU A 419 11.65 -29.01 -9.54
N LEU A 420 11.13 -28.57 -8.39
CA LEU A 420 11.71 -27.52 -7.56
C LEU A 420 12.05 -28.15 -6.21
N ASP A 421 13.33 -28.12 -5.84
CA ASP A 421 13.75 -28.57 -4.52
C ASP A 421 14.26 -27.39 -3.67
N THR A 422 13.94 -27.44 -2.38
CA THR A 422 14.41 -26.45 -1.41
C THR A 422 15.68 -26.94 -0.74
N ILE A 423 16.78 -26.32 -1.11
CA ILE A 423 18.10 -26.63 -0.57
C ILE A 423 18.30 -25.86 0.72
N ASP A 424 18.41 -26.60 1.83
CA ASP A 424 18.72 -26.06 3.14
C ASP A 424 20.22 -26.18 3.42
N PHE A 425 20.94 -25.07 3.23
CA PHE A 425 22.34 -24.98 3.61
C PHE A 425 22.51 -24.80 5.13
N GLY A 426 21.42 -24.78 5.90
CA GLY A 426 21.38 -24.60 7.34
C GLY A 426 21.70 -23.17 7.76
N ASN A 427 22.11 -23.04 9.01
CA ASN A 427 22.18 -21.75 9.67
C ASN A 427 23.55 -21.06 9.46
N TYR A 428 23.55 -19.73 9.51
CA TYR A 428 24.74 -18.89 9.51
C TYR A 428 24.64 -17.81 10.60
N LEU A 429 25.68 -17.72 11.44
CA LEU A 429 25.77 -16.72 12.50
C LEU A 429 26.35 -15.42 11.94
N LEU A 430 25.64 -14.30 12.11
CA LEU A 430 26.08 -13.00 11.65
C LEU A 430 27.15 -12.43 12.58
N THR A 431 28.43 -12.57 12.22
CA THR A 431 29.56 -12.24 13.12
C THR A 431 30.06 -10.80 13.03
N HIS A 432 29.72 -10.06 11.97
CA HIS A 432 30.14 -8.67 11.79
C HIS A 432 29.07 -7.82 11.12
N GLU A 433 29.13 -6.51 11.34
CA GLU A 433 28.29 -5.54 10.63
C GLU A 433 28.80 -5.29 9.20
N GLY A 434 27.92 -4.86 8.30
CA GLY A 434 28.27 -4.58 6.91
C GLY A 434 27.27 -5.14 5.91
N ILE A 435 27.65 -5.14 4.63
CA ILE A 435 26.90 -5.84 3.58
C ILE A 435 27.54 -7.21 3.43
N LEU A 436 26.76 -8.26 3.67
CA LEU A 436 27.15 -9.65 3.49
C LEU A 436 26.55 -10.14 2.17
N SER A 437 27.32 -10.94 1.41
CA SER A 437 26.86 -11.51 0.15
C SER A 437 26.88 -13.04 0.17
N PHE A 438 25.78 -13.63 -0.28
CA PHE A 438 25.63 -15.06 -0.49
C PHE A 438 25.30 -15.31 -1.94
N ILE A 439 26.08 -16.18 -2.58
CA ILE A 439 25.92 -16.55 -3.98
C ILE A 439 25.68 -18.05 -4.01
N ALA A 440 24.52 -18.45 -4.51
CA ALA A 440 24.21 -19.84 -4.75
C ALA A 440 24.24 -20.10 -6.26
N TYR A 441 24.89 -21.18 -6.67
CA TYR A 441 25.02 -21.51 -8.08
C TYR A 441 25.09 -23.01 -8.32
N THR A 442 24.70 -23.43 -9.51
CA THR A 442 24.92 -24.77 -10.05
C THR A 442 26.11 -24.77 -11.00
N ASN A 443 26.81 -25.89 -11.12
CA ASN A 443 27.90 -26.06 -12.07
C ASN A 443 27.87 -27.47 -12.63
N GLN A 444 26.76 -27.80 -13.31
CA GLN A 444 26.53 -29.14 -13.82
C GLN A 444 27.21 -29.32 -15.19
N PRO A 445 27.99 -30.40 -15.39
CA PRO A 445 28.43 -30.77 -16.73
C PRO A 445 27.22 -31.03 -17.62
N LEU A 446 27.23 -30.49 -18.84
CA LEU A 446 26.13 -30.56 -19.82
C LEU A 446 24.95 -29.60 -19.56
N ASP A 447 25.04 -28.69 -18.58
CA ASP A 447 24.07 -27.58 -18.51
C ASP A 447 24.17 -26.71 -19.77
N GLU A 448 23.04 -26.51 -20.44
CA GLU A 448 22.95 -25.80 -21.70
C GLU A 448 22.65 -24.29 -21.54
N ASN A 449 22.32 -23.81 -20.34
CA ASN A 449 21.86 -22.44 -20.10
C ASN A 449 22.47 -21.77 -18.84
N PRO A 450 23.72 -21.29 -18.92
CA PRO A 450 24.42 -20.74 -17.76
C PRO A 450 23.84 -19.43 -17.18
N LEU A 451 22.80 -18.86 -17.80
CA LEU A 451 22.20 -17.59 -17.37
C LEU A 451 21.27 -17.74 -16.15
N ASN A 452 20.77 -18.95 -15.88
CA ASN A 452 19.87 -19.22 -14.76
C ASN A 452 20.58 -19.92 -13.58
N ASP A 453 21.82 -20.38 -13.74
CA ASP A 453 22.59 -21.15 -12.76
C ASP A 453 22.79 -20.42 -11.45
N THR A 454 22.94 -19.09 -11.49
CA THR A 454 23.37 -18.30 -10.33
C THR A 454 22.24 -17.43 -9.77
N SER A 455 22.14 -17.44 -8.44
CA SER A 455 21.35 -16.49 -7.64
C SER A 455 22.26 -15.82 -6.60
N GLU A 456 22.02 -14.54 -6.32
CA GLU A 456 22.75 -13.78 -5.30
C GLU A 456 21.75 -13.07 -4.38
N ILE A 457 22.05 -13.07 -3.08
CA ILE A 457 21.40 -12.20 -2.11
C ILE A 457 22.45 -11.40 -1.33
N ARG A 458 22.16 -10.11 -1.12
CA ARG A 458 22.97 -9.24 -0.26
C ARG A 458 22.10 -8.74 0.88
N ILE A 459 22.58 -8.94 2.11
CA ILE A 459 21.91 -8.45 3.31
C ILE A 459 22.77 -7.40 4.01
N LYS A 460 22.13 -6.36 4.56
CA LYS A 460 22.80 -5.42 5.45
C LYS A 460 22.64 -5.91 6.90
N VAL A 461 23.76 -6.19 7.54
CA VAL A 461 23.86 -6.51 8.96
C VAL A 461 24.26 -5.27 9.74
N TYR A 462 23.50 -4.96 10.78
CA TYR A 462 23.64 -3.77 11.60
C TYR A 462 24.31 -4.12 12.93
N GLY A 463 25.27 -3.33 13.36
CA GLY A 463 25.81 -3.43 14.71
C GLY A 463 24.94 -2.68 15.72
N TYR A 464 24.96 -3.16 16.95
CA TYR A 464 24.35 -2.47 18.09
C TYR A 464 24.99 -1.10 18.33
N ARG A 465 24.18 -0.15 18.81
CA ARG A 465 24.55 1.23 19.15
C ARG A 465 23.85 1.64 20.43
N ASN A 466 24.58 2.24 21.36
CA ASN A 466 24.00 2.73 22.61
C ASN A 466 23.50 4.17 22.46
N LEU A 467 22.22 4.39 22.77
CA LEU A 467 21.70 5.73 23.02
C LEU A 467 21.64 5.95 24.53
N ARG A 468 22.52 6.82 25.06
CA ARG A 468 22.54 7.23 26.47
C ARG A 468 22.11 8.67 26.59
N GLY A 469 21.64 9.07 27.76
CA GLY A 469 21.19 10.44 27.91
C GLY A 469 20.55 10.75 29.23
N SER A 470 19.98 11.94 29.32
CA SER A 470 19.17 12.38 30.45
C SER A 470 17.89 13.05 29.95
N LEU A 471 16.79 12.86 30.66
CA LEU A 471 15.53 13.56 30.47
C LEU A 471 15.36 14.58 31.60
N LEU A 472 15.43 15.86 31.26
CA LEU A 472 15.50 16.94 32.24
C LEU A 472 14.34 17.94 32.08
N ASP A 473 13.93 18.54 33.18
CA ASP A 473 13.01 19.67 33.20
C ASP A 473 13.69 20.89 32.57
N SER A 474 13.02 21.51 31.60
CA SER A 474 13.62 22.59 30.80
C SER A 474 13.91 23.88 31.58
N LEU A 475 13.32 24.06 32.78
CA LEU A 475 13.49 25.25 33.60
C LEU A 475 14.43 25.00 34.79
N THR A 476 14.29 23.85 35.45
CA THR A 476 15.02 23.53 36.69
C THR A 476 16.24 22.65 36.46
N GLY A 477 16.33 21.96 35.32
CA GLY A 477 17.39 21.00 35.03
C GLY A 477 17.33 19.70 35.84
N LEU A 478 16.27 19.49 36.64
CA LEU A 478 16.08 18.28 37.43
C LEU A 478 15.67 17.09 36.55
N GLY A 479 16.03 15.88 36.98
CA GLY A 479 15.64 14.64 36.31
C GLY A 479 14.14 14.42 36.29
N ILE A 480 13.61 13.94 35.16
CA ILE A 480 12.21 13.56 34.98
C ILE A 480 12.10 12.05 34.96
N THR A 481 11.18 11.49 35.75
CA THR A 481 10.81 10.07 35.67
C THR A 481 9.92 9.82 34.44
N ALA A 482 10.28 8.87 33.60
CA ALA A 482 9.58 8.56 32.35
C ALA A 482 9.83 7.13 31.89
N LYS A 483 8.84 6.56 31.21
CA LYS A 483 9.03 5.38 30.34
C LYS A 483 9.41 5.87 28.94
N ILE A 484 10.47 5.31 28.37
CA ILE A 484 10.94 5.62 27.02
C ILE A 484 10.87 4.34 26.19
N PHE A 485 10.26 4.44 25.01
CA PHE A 485 10.15 3.36 24.04
C PHE A 485 10.79 3.77 22.72
N ALA A 486 11.62 2.92 22.15
CA ALA A 486 12.23 3.12 20.84
C ALA A 486 11.62 2.14 19.84
N TYR A 487 11.04 2.67 18.76
CA TYR A 487 10.47 1.88 17.66
C TYR A 487 11.32 2.11 16.42
N VAL A 488 11.64 1.05 15.67
CA VAL A 488 12.12 1.23 14.29
C VAL A 488 11.02 1.95 13.51
N ILE A 489 11.40 2.79 12.55
CA ILE A 489 10.41 3.56 11.79
C ILE A 489 9.35 2.63 11.17
N ASN A 490 8.07 2.99 11.36
CA ASN A 490 6.87 2.22 10.97
C ASN A 490 6.56 0.93 11.77
N ASP A 491 7.41 0.53 12.71
CA ASP A 491 7.08 -0.58 13.62
C ASP A 491 6.03 -0.17 14.65
N THR A 492 5.21 -1.14 15.04
CA THR A 492 4.19 -1.00 16.08
C THR A 492 4.67 -1.47 17.44
N SER A 493 5.68 -2.34 17.49
CA SER A 493 6.28 -2.87 18.72
C SER A 493 7.60 -2.16 19.05
N PRO A 494 7.88 -1.86 20.32
CA PRO A 494 9.16 -1.24 20.69
C PRO A 494 10.29 -2.24 20.50
N PHE A 495 11.36 -1.79 19.83
CA PHE A 495 12.61 -2.53 19.72
C PHE A 495 13.35 -2.59 21.05
N ASP A 496 13.39 -1.46 21.76
CA ASP A 496 13.93 -1.38 23.11
C ASP A 496 13.13 -0.36 23.94
N SER A 497 13.20 -0.50 25.26
CA SER A 497 12.55 0.42 26.18
C SER A 497 13.30 0.53 27.51
N THR A 498 13.15 1.66 28.17
CA THR A 498 13.82 1.92 29.44
C THR A 498 13.00 2.89 30.31
N THR A 499 13.36 2.98 31.58
CA THR A 499 12.86 4.02 32.48
C THR A 499 13.99 4.96 32.86
N THR A 500 13.72 6.25 32.91
CA THR A 500 14.70 7.22 33.39
C THR A 500 14.88 7.09 34.91
N ASP A 501 16.10 7.35 35.37
CA ASP A 501 16.40 7.48 36.80
C ASP A 501 15.65 8.69 37.40
N SER A 502 14.99 8.51 38.54
CA SER A 502 14.10 9.53 39.11
C SER A 502 14.80 10.76 39.66
N LEU A 503 16.10 10.70 39.93
CA LEU A 503 16.89 11.82 40.47
C LEU A 503 17.65 12.56 39.38
N THR A 504 18.26 11.81 38.46
CA THR A 504 19.17 12.31 37.43
C THR A 504 18.55 12.41 36.05
N GLY A 505 17.41 11.73 35.82
CA GLY A 505 16.77 11.62 34.52
C GLY A 505 17.52 10.71 33.54
N ASN A 506 18.58 10.04 33.98
CA ASN A 506 19.45 9.27 33.10
C ASN A 506 18.73 8.04 32.51
N PHE A 507 19.02 7.74 31.24
CA PHE A 507 18.50 6.57 30.55
C PHE A 507 19.54 5.97 29.59
N SER A 508 19.34 4.70 29.23
CA SER A 508 20.13 4.01 28.21
C SER A 508 19.23 3.08 27.40
N LEU A 509 19.42 3.07 26.08
CA LEU A 509 18.78 2.19 25.12
C LEU A 509 19.83 1.53 24.24
N ASN A 510 19.63 0.27 23.91
CA ASN A 510 20.43 -0.50 22.95
C ASN A 510 19.69 -0.56 21.62
N LEU A 511 20.20 0.16 20.62
CA LEU A 511 19.59 0.38 19.31
C LEU A 511 20.55 -0.11 18.21
N PHE A 512 20.35 0.30 16.96
CA PHE A 512 21.25 0.00 15.84
C PHE A 512 21.23 1.13 14.79
N ASP A 513 22.06 1.03 13.75
CA ASP A 513 22.22 2.07 12.71
C ASP A 513 20.96 2.25 11.83
N THR A 514 19.93 2.91 12.36
CA THR A 514 18.70 3.25 11.63
C THR A 514 18.00 4.47 12.24
N ILE A 515 16.80 4.78 11.74
CA ILE A 515 15.93 5.81 12.29
C ILE A 515 14.97 5.18 13.30
N PHE A 516 15.00 5.70 14.52
CA PHE A 516 14.09 5.33 15.59
C PHE A 516 13.08 6.45 15.88
N LYS A 517 11.82 6.05 16.08
CA LYS A 517 10.81 6.85 16.76
C LYS A 517 10.95 6.61 18.26
N ILE A 518 11.38 7.62 19.01
CA ILE A 518 11.52 7.60 20.46
C ILE A 518 10.27 8.22 21.09
N ALA A 519 9.43 7.41 21.72
CA ALA A 519 8.25 7.85 22.45
C ALA A 519 8.54 7.92 23.95
N ILE A 520 8.42 9.12 24.52
CA ILE A 520 8.66 9.42 25.94
C ILE A 520 7.31 9.64 26.62
N PHE A 521 7.05 8.84 27.65
CA PHE A 521 5.88 8.90 28.52
C PHE A 521 6.33 9.28 29.93
N PRO A 522 6.50 10.60 30.20
CA PRO A 522 6.94 11.07 31.50
C PRO A 522 5.80 11.02 32.52
N SER A 523 6.16 11.00 33.80
CA SER A 523 5.20 11.22 34.89
C SER A 523 4.63 12.63 34.82
N LEU A 524 3.45 12.83 35.41
CA LEU A 524 2.93 14.19 35.60
C LEU A 524 3.98 15.05 36.34
N PRO A 525 4.14 16.34 35.98
CA PRO A 525 3.24 17.12 35.15
C PRO A 525 3.67 17.28 33.66
N TYR A 526 4.51 16.39 33.13
CA TYR A 526 5.11 16.58 31.81
C TYR A 526 4.26 15.97 30.68
N PRO A 527 4.30 16.56 29.47
CA PRO A 527 3.56 16.03 28.32
C PRO A 527 4.29 14.85 27.68
N LYS A 528 3.55 13.91 27.11
CA LYS A 528 4.09 12.89 26.20
C LYS A 528 4.81 13.57 25.02
N ARG A 529 5.94 13.01 24.60
CA ARG A 529 6.70 13.49 23.43
C ARG A 529 7.18 12.36 22.55
N ILE A 530 7.28 12.65 21.26
CA ILE A 530 7.82 11.74 20.25
C ILE A 530 8.96 12.46 19.54
N PHE A 531 10.09 11.79 19.39
CA PHE A 531 11.24 12.25 18.64
C PHE A 531 11.59 11.24 17.55
N TYR A 532 12.18 11.70 16.45
CA TYR A 532 12.74 10.84 15.43
C TYR A 532 14.25 11.05 15.41
N LEU A 533 15.00 10.01 15.75
CA LEU A 533 16.46 10.06 15.87
C LEU A 533 17.10 9.08 14.89
N ARG A 534 18.03 9.56 14.08
CA ARG A 534 18.94 8.69 13.32
C ARG A 534 20.11 8.31 14.21
N ILE A 535 20.23 7.03 14.50
CA ILE A 535 21.35 6.44 15.24
C ILE A 535 22.33 5.90 14.20
N PHE A 536 23.60 6.27 14.29
CA PHE A 536 24.66 5.73 13.40
C PHE A 536 25.92 5.31 14.19
N SER A 537 26.11 5.88 15.38
CA SER A 537 27.12 5.54 16.35
C SER A 537 26.50 5.56 17.75
N ASP A 538 27.26 5.11 18.75
CA ASP A 538 26.94 5.42 20.15
C ASP A 538 26.70 6.93 20.27
N THR A 539 25.59 7.26 20.90
CA THR A 539 25.02 8.61 20.91
C THR A 539 24.67 8.99 22.35
N ILE A 540 25.06 10.20 22.75
CA ILE A 540 24.60 10.81 24.00
C ILE A 540 23.64 11.94 23.65
N PHE A 541 22.42 11.90 24.18
CA PHE A 541 21.40 12.91 23.90
C PHE A 541 20.63 13.32 25.16
N THR A 542 20.50 14.63 25.40
CA THR A 542 19.70 15.16 26.50
C THR A 542 18.37 15.69 25.97
N PHE A 543 17.27 15.18 26.51
CA PHE A 543 15.93 15.67 26.23
C PHE A 543 15.54 16.70 27.30
N TYR A 544 15.02 17.85 26.88
CA TYR A 544 14.47 18.86 27.78
C TYR A 544 12.96 18.96 27.58
N LEU A 545 12.18 18.79 28.66
CA LEU A 545 10.73 18.90 28.62
C LEU A 545 10.22 20.02 29.53
N PRO A 546 9.36 20.93 29.04
CA PRO A 546 8.59 21.82 29.89
C PRO A 546 7.39 21.07 30.49
N LYS A 547 6.92 21.54 31.66
CA LYS A 547 5.66 21.07 32.26
C LYS A 547 4.48 21.43 31.36
N ALA A 548 3.47 20.57 31.33
CA ALA A 548 2.24 20.82 30.59
C ALA A 548 1.36 21.88 31.28
N ASN A 549 0.68 22.71 30.48
CA ASN A 549 -0.22 23.74 31.00
C ASN A 549 -1.62 23.21 31.34
N ILE A 550 -2.05 22.19 30.60
CA ILE A 550 -3.36 21.53 30.75
C ILE A 550 -3.17 20.10 31.22
N LEU A 551 -4.02 19.65 32.13
CA LEU A 551 -4.25 18.24 32.40
C LEU A 551 -5.60 17.84 31.79
N LEU A 552 -5.58 16.93 30.83
CA LEU A 552 -6.78 16.29 30.31
C LEU A 552 -7.03 15.01 31.11
N VAL A 553 -8.15 14.94 31.82
CA VAL A 553 -8.59 13.75 32.55
C VAL A 553 -9.65 13.05 31.72
N ASN A 554 -9.31 11.84 31.27
CA ASN A 554 -10.21 10.90 30.63
C ASN A 554 -10.87 10.05 31.71
N ASP A 555 -12.11 10.39 32.04
CA ASP A 555 -12.96 9.70 33.00
C ASP A 555 -14.18 9.08 32.32
N ASP A 556 -14.05 8.80 31.02
CA ASP A 556 -14.98 7.92 30.32
C ASP A 556 -14.67 6.46 30.73
N PRO A 557 -15.65 5.72 31.29
CA PRO A 557 -15.47 4.34 31.72
C PRO A 557 -14.90 3.40 30.64
N GLN A 558 -15.09 3.73 29.37
CA GLN A 558 -14.64 2.92 28.23
C GLN A 558 -13.44 3.52 27.47
N SER A 559 -12.92 4.68 27.87
CA SER A 559 -11.77 5.37 27.28
C SER A 559 -11.80 5.55 25.75
N LYS A 560 -12.99 5.82 25.20
CA LYS A 560 -13.26 5.95 23.77
C LYS A 560 -12.94 7.33 23.20
N TYR A 561 -13.07 8.39 23.99
CA TYR A 561 -13.25 9.73 23.43
C TYR A 561 -12.01 10.62 23.38
N GLU A 562 -10.84 10.13 23.81
CA GLU A 562 -9.58 10.88 23.86
C GLU A 562 -9.21 11.53 22.51
N ASN A 563 -9.43 10.81 21.40
CA ASN A 563 -9.12 11.26 20.04
C ASN A 563 -9.94 12.48 19.57
N TYR A 564 -11.00 12.87 20.28
CA TYR A 564 -11.76 14.08 19.99
C TYR A 564 -11.13 15.35 20.60
N TYR A 565 -10.18 15.19 21.53
CA TYR A 565 -9.50 16.28 22.25
C TYR A 565 -8.07 16.49 21.75
N LEU A 566 -7.25 15.41 21.69
CA LEU A 566 -5.80 15.54 21.46
C LEU A 566 -5.44 16.27 20.15
N PRO A 567 -6.06 15.96 18.98
CA PRO A 567 -5.75 16.65 17.74
C PRO A 567 -6.02 18.15 17.79
N ILE A 568 -6.98 18.58 18.62
CA ILE A 568 -7.29 20.00 18.79
C ILE A 568 -6.18 20.68 19.59
N PHE A 569 -5.73 20.10 20.69
CA PHE A 569 -4.63 20.66 21.47
C PHE A 569 -3.33 20.71 20.67
N ASP A 570 -3.04 19.66 19.88
CA ASP A 570 -1.89 19.62 18.97
C ASP A 570 -1.99 20.74 17.92
N SER A 571 -3.17 20.95 17.31
CA SER A 571 -3.39 22.00 16.31
C SER A 571 -3.28 23.43 16.87
N LEU A 572 -3.57 23.60 18.16
CA LEU A 572 -3.45 24.87 18.87
C LEU A 572 -2.06 25.06 19.50
N ASN A 573 -1.15 24.09 19.35
CA ASN A 573 0.18 24.07 19.95
C ASN A 573 0.15 24.26 21.47
N ILE A 574 -0.82 23.63 22.14
CA ILE A 574 -1.00 23.71 23.59
C ILE A 574 -0.32 22.50 24.23
N SER A 575 0.45 22.74 25.30
CA SER A 575 1.05 21.65 26.06
C SER A 575 0.01 21.03 27.02
N TYR A 576 -0.20 19.72 26.90
CA TYR A 576 -1.12 18.97 27.75
C TYR A 576 -0.49 17.66 28.24
N ALA A 577 -0.89 17.22 29.42
CA ALA A 577 -0.71 15.86 29.88
C ALA A 577 -2.06 15.16 29.94
N VAL A 578 -2.06 13.84 29.88
CA VAL A 578 -3.28 13.03 29.91
C VAL A 578 -3.25 12.13 31.15
N TRP A 579 -4.38 12.05 31.86
CA TRP A 579 -4.62 11.09 32.93
C TRP A 579 -5.80 10.22 32.54
N GLN A 580 -5.61 8.90 32.49
CA GLN A 580 -6.66 7.95 32.15
C GLN A 580 -7.17 7.30 33.44
N ARG A 581 -8.37 7.65 33.90
CA ARG A 581 -8.89 7.26 35.22
C ARG A 581 -9.00 5.75 35.37
N ASN A 582 -9.41 5.05 34.31
CA ASN A 582 -9.55 3.59 34.27
C ASN A 582 -8.20 2.83 34.30
N ILE A 583 -7.09 3.44 33.86
CA ILE A 583 -5.76 2.82 33.87
C ILE A 583 -4.94 3.27 35.08
N ASN A 584 -4.99 4.56 35.42
CA ASN A 584 -4.13 5.17 36.41
C ASN A 584 -4.76 5.25 37.81
N GLY A 585 -6.07 5.00 37.93
CA GLY A 585 -6.81 5.16 39.18
C GLY A 585 -7.04 6.64 39.53
N ILE A 586 -7.43 6.89 40.78
CA ILE A 586 -7.76 8.23 41.31
C ILE A 586 -6.63 9.21 41.00
N LEU A 587 -6.98 10.39 40.50
CA LEU A 587 -6.01 11.44 40.21
C LEU A 587 -5.30 11.86 41.52
N PRO A 588 -3.97 11.64 41.67
CA PRO A 588 -3.28 11.95 42.92
C PRO A 588 -3.09 13.46 43.02
N ILE A 589 -3.98 14.12 43.76
CA ILE A 589 -3.86 15.55 44.06
C ILE A 589 -2.74 15.77 45.09
N SER A 590 -1.51 15.72 44.59
CA SER A 590 -0.31 16.11 45.32
C SER A 590 -0.10 17.63 45.24
N LYS A 591 0.66 18.19 46.19
CA LYS A 591 1.08 19.61 46.16
C LYS A 591 1.79 19.99 44.86
N ALA A 592 2.50 19.04 44.24
CA ALA A 592 3.17 19.22 42.96
C ALA A 592 2.19 19.29 41.77
N LEU A 593 1.13 18.48 41.79
CA LEU A 593 0.09 18.49 40.75
C LEU A 593 -0.75 19.79 40.83
N LEU A 594 -1.15 20.17 42.05
CA LEU A 594 -1.91 21.38 42.36
C LEU A 594 -1.23 22.69 41.93
N THR A 595 0.10 22.70 41.82
CA THR A 595 0.87 23.90 41.46
C THR A 595 1.37 23.90 40.02
N SER A 596 1.27 22.76 39.32
CA SER A 596 1.84 22.61 37.97
C SER A 596 0.83 22.86 36.86
N TYR A 597 -0.46 22.61 37.09
CA TYR A 597 -1.52 22.80 36.09
C TYR A 597 -2.34 24.05 36.37
N LYS A 598 -2.62 24.83 35.31
CA LYS A 598 -3.52 25.98 35.39
C LYS A 598 -4.97 25.63 35.05
N LEU A 599 -5.18 24.55 34.31
CA LEU A 599 -6.49 24.10 33.83
C LEU A 599 -6.54 22.57 33.85
N ILE A 600 -7.58 22.03 34.48
CA ILE A 600 -8.02 20.65 34.31
C ILE A 600 -9.21 20.65 33.36
N ILE A 601 -9.13 19.83 32.31
CA ILE A 601 -10.27 19.49 31.46
C ILE A 601 -10.66 18.06 31.83
N TRP A 602 -11.81 17.90 32.45
CA TRP A 602 -12.34 16.62 32.90
C TRP A 602 -13.54 16.25 32.05
N TYR A 603 -13.49 15.08 31.41
CA TYR A 603 -14.61 14.59 30.61
C TYR A 603 -15.01 13.17 30.97
N THR A 604 -16.31 12.92 30.97
CA THR A 604 -16.92 11.62 31.29
C THR A 604 -17.58 10.96 30.09
N GLY A 605 -17.61 11.66 28.94
CA GLY A 605 -18.17 11.13 27.68
C GLY A 605 -19.67 10.87 27.77
N ASP A 606 -20.06 9.61 27.55
CA ASP A 606 -21.43 9.09 27.64
C ASP A 606 -21.69 8.26 28.91
N ALA A 607 -20.86 8.44 29.95
CA ALA A 607 -21.11 7.85 31.27
C ALA A 607 -22.51 8.25 31.81
N TYR A 608 -23.23 7.27 32.36
CA TYR A 608 -24.59 7.46 32.89
C TYR A 608 -24.67 7.44 34.43
N GLN A 609 -23.67 6.87 35.10
CA GLN A 609 -23.57 6.75 36.55
C GLN A 609 -22.09 6.81 36.95
N ASN A 610 -21.81 7.18 38.20
CA ASN A 610 -20.45 7.37 38.72
C ASN A 610 -19.63 8.30 37.81
N THR A 611 -20.28 9.38 37.35
CA THR A 611 -19.68 10.38 36.48
C THR A 611 -18.56 11.13 37.20
N LEU A 612 -18.68 11.33 38.51
CA LEU A 612 -17.61 11.77 39.42
C LEU A 612 -17.82 11.08 40.78
N ASP A 613 -16.93 10.16 41.18
CA ASP A 613 -16.99 9.55 42.50
C ASP A 613 -16.61 10.53 43.63
N GLU A 614 -16.74 10.12 44.89
CA GLU A 614 -16.49 11.00 46.04
C GLU A 614 -15.03 11.49 46.07
N GLU A 615 -14.08 10.63 45.69
CA GLU A 615 -12.67 10.95 45.62
C GLU A 615 -12.35 11.94 44.49
N ASP A 616 -13.01 11.83 43.34
CA ASP A 616 -12.90 12.76 42.22
C ASP A 616 -13.51 14.14 42.60
N GLN A 617 -14.63 14.14 43.34
CA GLN A 617 -15.24 15.36 43.88
C GLN A 617 -14.33 16.08 44.89
N ASP A 618 -13.76 15.37 45.87
CA ASP A 618 -12.81 15.94 46.83
C ASP A 618 -11.55 16.48 46.13
N SER A 619 -11.07 15.74 45.12
CA SER A 619 -9.97 16.15 44.27
C SER A 619 -10.26 17.50 43.58
N LEU A 620 -11.37 17.61 42.86
CA LEU A 620 -11.74 18.85 42.17
C LEU A 620 -11.96 20.03 43.15
N ARG A 621 -12.53 19.79 44.34
CA ARG A 621 -12.64 20.82 45.40
C ARG A 621 -11.28 21.37 45.82
N ARG A 622 -10.31 20.48 46.07
CA ARG A 622 -8.93 20.87 46.45
C ARG A 622 -8.22 21.62 45.33
N PHE A 623 -8.42 21.23 44.08
CA PHE A 623 -7.82 21.91 42.94
C PHE A 623 -8.37 23.34 42.76
N LEU A 624 -9.70 23.50 42.81
CA LEU A 624 -10.36 24.80 42.71
C LEU A 624 -10.00 25.73 43.87
N SER A 625 -9.96 25.23 45.10
CA SER A 625 -9.57 26.03 46.28
C SER A 625 -8.12 26.56 46.26
N ARG A 626 -7.26 25.96 45.42
CA ARG A 626 -5.88 26.42 45.18
C ARG A 626 -5.73 27.33 43.96
N GLY A 627 -6.84 27.73 43.34
CA GLY A 627 -6.87 28.62 42.18
C GLY A 627 -6.68 27.92 40.83
N GLY A 628 -6.83 26.59 40.79
CA GLY A 628 -6.92 25.84 39.55
C GLY A 628 -8.22 26.16 38.80
N ASN A 629 -8.22 26.07 37.46
CA ASN A 629 -9.42 26.26 36.65
C ASN A 629 -9.99 24.93 36.15
N LEU A 630 -11.30 24.79 36.06
CA LEU A 630 -11.96 23.54 35.66
C LEU A 630 -12.86 23.74 34.43
N LEU A 631 -12.69 22.87 33.44
CA LEU A 631 -13.69 22.57 32.42
C LEU A 631 -14.22 21.15 32.67
N LEU A 632 -15.50 21.03 33.01
CA LEU A 632 -16.18 19.75 33.20
C LEU A 632 -17.22 19.53 32.09
N THR A 633 -17.21 18.36 31.45
CA THR A 633 -18.06 18.08 30.28
C THR A 633 -18.46 16.61 30.18
N GLY A 634 -19.73 16.36 29.87
CA GLY A 634 -20.28 15.02 29.68
C GLY A 634 -21.80 15.05 29.80
N GLN A 635 -22.47 14.01 29.32
CA GLN A 635 -23.89 13.82 29.63
C GLN A 635 -24.09 13.25 31.05
N ASN A 636 -25.32 13.31 31.56
CA ASN A 636 -25.76 12.79 32.85
C ASN A 636 -25.00 13.29 34.11
N ILE A 637 -23.99 14.15 34.00
CA ILE A 637 -23.23 14.64 35.17
C ILE A 637 -24.16 15.33 36.18
N ALA A 638 -25.10 16.16 35.72
CA ALA A 638 -26.01 16.85 36.63
C ALA A 638 -27.08 15.90 37.18
N PHE A 639 -27.58 14.97 36.36
CA PHE A 639 -28.49 13.93 36.84
C PHE A 639 -27.84 13.10 37.95
N ASP A 640 -26.65 12.56 37.71
CA ASP A 640 -25.93 11.69 38.64
C ASP A 640 -25.60 12.42 39.95
N LEU A 641 -25.17 13.69 39.87
CA LEU A 641 -24.81 14.52 41.02
C LEU A 641 -25.99 15.28 41.67
N ARG A 642 -27.24 15.07 41.24
CA ARG A 642 -28.41 15.86 41.70
C ARG A 642 -28.64 15.86 43.20
N ASN A 643 -28.18 14.82 43.89
CA ASN A 643 -28.32 14.63 45.35
C ASN A 643 -27.01 14.89 46.12
N THR A 644 -25.96 15.40 45.45
CA THR A 644 -24.69 15.73 46.10
C THR A 644 -24.52 17.24 46.22
N ASP A 645 -23.87 17.69 47.29
CA ASP A 645 -23.55 19.11 47.47
C ASP A 645 -22.58 19.62 46.40
N PHE A 646 -21.89 18.74 45.67
CA PHE A 646 -20.95 19.14 44.62
C PHE A 646 -21.64 19.90 43.48
N LEU A 647 -22.81 19.43 43.04
CA LEU A 647 -23.54 20.09 41.95
C LEU A 647 -23.93 21.54 42.33
N ARG A 648 -24.47 21.71 43.54
CA ARG A 648 -24.96 23.02 44.01
C ARG A 648 -23.84 23.93 44.50
N GLU A 649 -22.94 23.43 45.34
CA GLU A 649 -21.92 24.26 46.01
C GLU A 649 -20.65 24.46 45.19
N VAL A 650 -20.26 23.46 44.38
CA VAL A 650 -19.01 23.51 43.60
C VAL A 650 -19.29 23.97 42.17
N LEU A 651 -20.26 23.35 41.49
CA LEU A 651 -20.61 23.66 40.10
C LEU A 651 -21.63 24.80 39.96
N ASN A 652 -22.26 25.25 41.05
CA ASN A 652 -23.28 26.31 41.02
C ASN A 652 -24.41 26.03 40.00
N ALA A 653 -24.87 24.78 39.96
CA ALA A 653 -25.96 24.32 39.10
C ALA A 653 -27.06 23.62 39.91
N GLU A 654 -28.27 23.62 39.38
CA GLU A 654 -29.33 22.68 39.76
C GLU A 654 -29.75 21.85 38.53
N PHE A 655 -30.11 20.59 38.77
CA PHE A 655 -30.62 19.69 37.75
C PHE A 655 -32.10 19.96 37.49
N VAL A 656 -32.50 20.05 36.21
CA VAL A 656 -33.89 20.28 35.80
C VAL A 656 -34.50 19.01 35.20
N ARG A 657 -33.84 18.40 34.21
CA ARG A 657 -34.27 17.14 33.57
C ARG A 657 -33.10 16.41 32.91
N ASP A 658 -33.27 15.11 32.73
CA ASP A 658 -32.23 14.16 32.29
C ASP A 658 -32.00 14.15 30.76
N THR A 659 -33.03 14.45 29.98
CA THR A 659 -32.90 14.42 28.52
C THR A 659 -33.60 15.59 27.85
N VAL A 660 -32.83 16.33 27.05
CA VAL A 660 -33.34 17.32 26.10
C VAL A 660 -33.40 16.74 24.69
N TYR A 661 -34.56 16.86 24.03
CA TYR A 661 -34.83 16.23 22.72
C TYR A 661 -34.10 16.91 21.54
N GLY A 662 -33.75 18.20 21.65
CA GLY A 662 -33.02 18.92 20.59
C GLY A 662 -31.53 18.57 20.57
N TYR A 663 -30.92 18.49 19.38
CA TYR A 663 -29.49 18.15 19.21
C TYR A 663 -28.56 19.36 19.02
N ASN A 664 -29.12 20.55 18.91
CA ASN A 664 -28.36 21.77 18.69
C ASN A 664 -28.01 22.44 20.02
N ILE A 665 -26.86 23.10 20.02
CA ILE A 665 -26.40 23.97 21.10
C ILE A 665 -26.26 25.37 20.51
N PHE A 666 -26.83 26.35 21.19
CA PHE A 666 -26.83 27.76 20.81
C PHE A 666 -26.08 28.57 21.86
N GLY A 667 -25.35 29.59 21.44
CA GLY A 667 -24.85 30.61 22.37
C GLY A 667 -25.99 31.47 22.91
N ASN A 668 -25.99 31.74 24.21
CA ASN A 668 -26.92 32.68 24.82
C ASN A 668 -26.57 34.10 24.36
N THR A 669 -27.38 34.68 23.47
CA THR A 669 -27.14 36.02 22.92
C THR A 669 -27.36 37.14 23.92
N ASN A 670 -27.91 36.87 25.11
CA ASN A 670 -28.00 37.86 26.18
C ASN A 670 -26.74 37.90 27.05
N ASP A 671 -25.88 36.87 26.95
CA ASP A 671 -24.62 36.79 27.67
C ASP A 671 -23.42 37.20 26.80
N SER A 672 -22.46 37.90 27.41
CA SER A 672 -21.27 38.42 26.73
C SER A 672 -20.35 37.30 26.21
N PHE A 673 -20.23 36.20 26.96
CA PHE A 673 -19.43 35.04 26.55
C PHE A 673 -20.23 34.15 25.60
N GLY A 674 -21.52 33.95 25.85
CA GLY A 674 -22.46 33.20 25.02
C GLY A 674 -22.56 33.73 23.59
N ARG A 675 -22.54 35.05 23.39
CA ARG A 675 -22.49 35.69 22.04
C ARG A 675 -21.31 35.25 21.17
N LEU A 676 -20.24 34.70 21.77
CA LEU A 676 -19.10 34.20 21.01
C LEU A 676 -19.40 32.85 20.34
N PHE A 677 -20.46 32.14 20.74
CA PHE A 677 -20.80 30.81 20.27
C PHE A 677 -21.98 30.86 19.28
N THR A 678 -21.73 30.48 18.04
CA THR A 678 -22.78 30.21 17.06
C THR A 678 -23.35 28.81 17.29
N VAL A 679 -24.41 28.45 16.55
CA VAL A 679 -25.01 27.12 16.64
C VAL A 679 -24.01 26.01 16.34
N THR A 680 -24.09 24.90 17.06
CA THR A 680 -23.41 23.64 16.74
C THR A 680 -24.31 22.44 17.02
N SER A 681 -23.97 21.28 16.50
CA SER A 681 -24.73 20.04 16.68
C SER A 681 -24.00 19.10 17.64
N THR A 682 -24.73 18.33 18.44
CA THR A 682 -24.22 17.23 19.29
C THR A 682 -24.53 15.85 18.70
N VAL A 683 -24.89 15.81 17.41
CA VAL A 683 -25.20 14.57 16.66
C VAL A 683 -24.59 14.62 15.25
N GLY A 684 -24.27 13.44 14.71
CA GLY A 684 -23.85 13.24 13.31
C GLY A 684 -22.37 12.87 13.12
N ALA A 685 -22.02 12.46 11.90
CA ALA A 685 -20.78 11.75 11.56
C ALA A 685 -19.45 12.47 11.87
N GLY A 686 -19.47 13.80 12.09
CA GLY A 686 -18.27 14.55 12.48
C GLY A 686 -18.04 14.63 14.00
N GLY A 687 -18.97 14.16 14.82
CA GLY A 687 -18.86 14.01 16.28
C GLY A 687 -18.95 12.55 16.71
N ALA A 688 -18.85 12.27 18.01
CA ALA A 688 -18.89 10.91 18.56
C ALA A 688 -20.26 10.22 18.51
N ASN A 689 -21.34 10.95 18.23
CA ASN A 689 -22.70 10.42 18.12
C ASN A 689 -23.17 9.62 19.37
N ASN A 690 -22.71 10.03 20.55
CA ASN A 690 -22.89 9.35 21.82
C ASN A 690 -23.79 10.12 22.82
N GLN A 691 -24.16 11.37 22.53
CA GLN A 691 -24.85 12.24 23.49
C GLN A 691 -26.39 12.07 23.46
N ARG A 692 -26.88 11.00 24.09
CA ARG A 692 -28.31 10.64 24.11
C ARG A 692 -29.08 11.16 25.33
N SER A 693 -28.40 11.46 26.44
CA SER A 693 -29.05 11.87 27.70
C SER A 693 -28.45 13.16 28.27
N ARG A 694 -28.60 14.24 27.50
CA ARG A 694 -28.04 15.54 27.85
C ARG A 694 -28.93 16.25 28.87
N ASP A 695 -28.35 16.57 30.02
CA ASP A 695 -29.08 17.19 31.13
C ASP A 695 -29.44 18.64 30.81
N GLU A 696 -30.65 19.05 31.15
CA GLU A 696 -30.98 20.46 31.34
C GLU A 696 -30.59 20.86 32.76
N ILE A 697 -29.85 21.95 32.87
CA ILE A 697 -29.44 22.54 34.15
C ILE A 697 -30.02 23.95 34.30
N VAL A 698 -29.93 24.52 35.49
CA VAL A 698 -30.15 25.95 35.71
C VAL A 698 -29.00 26.51 36.56
N PRO A 699 -28.44 27.68 36.20
CA PRO A 699 -27.41 28.31 37.00
C PRO A 699 -27.97 28.81 38.34
N ILE A 700 -27.21 28.67 39.41
CA ILE A 700 -27.48 29.28 40.72
C ILE A 700 -26.30 30.12 41.20
N ASN A 701 -26.50 30.92 42.24
CA ASN A 701 -25.48 31.78 42.84
C ASN A 701 -24.80 32.71 41.81
N ILE A 702 -23.50 32.50 41.55
CA ILE A 702 -22.66 33.32 40.67
C ILE A 702 -22.55 32.76 39.23
N ALA A 703 -23.22 31.63 38.94
CA ALA A 703 -23.20 31.03 37.62
C ALA A 703 -24.03 31.82 36.60
N LEU A 704 -23.51 31.88 35.38
CA LEU A 704 -24.19 32.49 34.25
C LEU A 704 -24.43 31.45 33.13
N PRO A 705 -25.63 31.43 32.53
CA PRO A 705 -25.91 30.54 31.41
C PRO A 705 -25.34 31.14 30.11
N PHE A 706 -24.46 30.41 29.42
CA PHE A 706 -23.85 30.87 28.17
C PHE A 706 -24.18 29.99 26.96
N LEU A 707 -24.64 28.75 27.19
CA LEU A 707 -25.10 27.84 26.14
C LEU A 707 -26.51 27.35 26.44
N LEU A 708 -27.32 27.22 25.40
CA LEU A 708 -28.72 26.81 25.45
C LEU A 708 -28.97 25.65 24.47
N TYR A 709 -29.82 24.70 24.84
CA TYR A 709 -30.39 23.72 23.91
C TYR A 709 -31.52 24.32 23.06
N ASP A 710 -32.23 25.31 23.61
CA ASP A 710 -33.34 26.00 22.96
C ASP A 710 -33.36 27.46 23.42
N THR A 711 -33.31 28.39 22.45
CA THR A 711 -33.30 29.83 22.70
C THR A 711 -34.69 30.40 22.97
N LEU A 712 -35.77 29.68 22.65
CA LEU A 712 -37.15 30.12 22.90
C LEU A 712 -37.56 29.83 24.35
N THR A 713 -37.18 28.66 24.85
CA THR A 713 -37.50 28.20 26.20
C THR A 713 -36.36 28.43 27.19
N ASN A 714 -35.20 28.91 26.72
CA ASN A 714 -33.97 29.12 27.50
C ASN A 714 -33.50 27.86 28.26
N GLN A 715 -33.69 26.67 27.67
CA GLN A 715 -33.16 25.43 28.25
C GLN A 715 -31.64 25.48 28.26
N VAL A 716 -31.02 25.50 29.44
CA VAL A 716 -29.57 25.74 29.58
C VAL A 716 -28.77 24.45 29.36
N ALA A 717 -27.75 24.55 28.51
CA ALA A 717 -26.82 23.47 28.18
C ALA A 717 -25.43 23.62 28.82
N GLY A 718 -25.06 24.85 29.20
CA GLY A 718 -23.76 25.12 29.78
C GLY A 718 -23.71 26.43 30.55
N ILE A 719 -22.97 26.40 31.64
CA ILE A 719 -22.78 27.52 32.56
C ILE A 719 -21.29 27.80 32.77
N TYR A 720 -20.99 29.03 33.18
CA TYR A 720 -19.64 29.41 33.58
C TYR A 720 -19.68 30.41 34.75
N PHE A 721 -18.60 30.45 35.53
CA PHE A 721 -18.41 31.43 36.60
C PHE A 721 -16.95 31.57 37.01
N GLN A 722 -16.67 32.66 37.72
CA GLN A 722 -15.38 32.94 38.31
C GLN A 722 -15.53 33.16 39.82
N ARG A 723 -14.75 32.41 40.61
CA ARG A 723 -14.49 32.67 42.03
C ARG A 723 -13.26 33.58 42.16
N GLU A 724 -12.89 33.96 43.39
CA GLU A 724 -11.74 34.84 43.65
C GLU A 724 -10.44 34.37 42.97
N SER A 725 -10.18 33.06 42.94
CA SER A 725 -8.94 32.49 42.42
C SER A 725 -9.11 31.45 41.30
N SER A 726 -10.34 31.03 40.97
CA SER A 726 -10.62 29.93 40.03
C SER A 726 -11.74 30.27 39.04
N LYS A 727 -11.64 29.80 37.81
CA LYS A 727 -12.72 29.82 36.81
C LYS A 727 -13.25 28.41 36.57
N VAL A 728 -14.55 28.29 36.35
CA VAL A 728 -15.22 27.02 36.06
C VAL A 728 -16.13 27.18 34.83
N VAL A 729 -16.09 26.19 33.94
CA VAL A 729 -17.07 25.98 32.87
C VAL A 729 -17.62 24.57 33.03
N PHE A 730 -18.95 24.45 33.11
CA PHE A 730 -19.64 23.17 33.16
C PHE A 730 -20.57 23.04 31.95
N LEU A 731 -20.37 21.97 31.18
CA LEU A 731 -21.18 21.59 30.02
C LEU A 731 -21.95 20.32 30.35
N ALA A 732 -23.28 20.39 30.28
CA ALA A 732 -24.18 19.26 30.52
C ALA A 732 -24.30 18.31 29.30
N PHE A 733 -23.26 18.33 28.45
CA PHE A 733 -23.06 17.48 27.30
C PHE A 733 -21.55 17.31 27.05
N GLY A 734 -21.17 16.26 26.34
CA GLY A 734 -19.80 15.95 25.94
C GLY A 734 -19.30 16.72 24.71
N ILE A 735 -18.12 17.33 24.81
CA ILE A 735 -17.45 18.06 23.72
C ILE A 735 -17.13 17.14 22.52
N GLU A 736 -16.90 15.86 22.75
CA GLU A 736 -16.63 14.86 21.72
C GLU A 736 -17.76 14.76 20.69
N ALA A 737 -18.98 15.10 21.07
CA ALA A 737 -20.15 15.07 20.20
C ALA A 737 -20.32 16.30 19.32
N ILE A 738 -19.60 17.38 19.61
CA ILE A 738 -19.67 18.62 18.82
C ILE A 738 -19.32 18.30 17.37
N ASN A 739 -20.28 18.56 16.49
CA ASN A 739 -20.23 18.26 15.07
C ASN A 739 -20.56 19.53 14.28
N ARG A 740 -19.80 19.75 13.21
CA ARG A 740 -20.12 20.72 12.16
C ARG A 740 -20.54 19.93 10.91
N PRO A 741 -21.85 19.74 10.67
CA PRO A 741 -22.34 19.04 9.48
C PRO A 741 -21.82 19.69 8.19
N VAL A 742 -21.48 18.90 7.18
CA VAL A 742 -20.95 19.40 5.89
C VAL A 742 -21.94 20.35 5.22
N GLN A 743 -23.24 20.08 5.34
CA GLN A 743 -24.33 20.89 4.78
C GLN A 743 -24.57 22.19 5.57
N ARG A 744 -23.90 22.36 6.72
CA ARG A 744 -24.08 23.49 7.64
C ARG A 744 -22.72 24.12 8.00
N PRO A 745 -22.00 24.71 7.01
CA PRO A 745 -20.67 25.30 7.25
C PRO A 745 -20.70 26.48 8.25
N GLU A 746 -21.87 27.09 8.47
CA GLU A 746 -22.11 28.14 9.47
C GLU A 746 -22.07 27.64 10.92
N TYR A 747 -22.16 26.32 11.14
CA TYR A 747 -22.09 25.74 12.48
C TYR A 747 -20.66 25.84 13.01
N MET A 748 -20.53 26.08 14.32
CA MET A 748 -19.24 26.14 14.98
C MET A 748 -18.57 24.77 14.98
N SER A 749 -17.30 24.72 14.59
CA SER A 749 -16.49 23.51 14.72
C SER A 749 -16.02 23.27 16.17
N ARG A 750 -15.73 22.01 16.51
CA ARG A 750 -15.15 21.64 17.81
C ARG A 750 -13.87 22.41 18.13
N LEU A 751 -13.00 22.61 17.13
CA LEU A 751 -11.77 23.40 17.26
C LEU A 751 -12.08 24.84 17.69
N GLU A 752 -13.03 25.50 17.04
CA GLU A 752 -13.43 26.87 17.37
C GLU A 752 -14.08 26.97 18.75
N PHE A 753 -14.93 25.99 19.08
CA PHE A 753 -15.63 25.89 20.36
C PHE A 753 -14.63 25.77 21.51
N ILE A 754 -13.73 24.79 21.45
CA ILE A 754 -12.68 24.58 22.47
C ILE A 754 -11.77 25.81 22.54
N ARG A 755 -11.36 26.38 21.40
CA ARG A 755 -10.51 27.59 21.39
C ARG A 755 -11.15 28.77 22.14
N LYS A 756 -12.47 28.97 22.00
CA LYS A 756 -13.20 30.03 22.73
C LYS A 756 -13.27 29.75 24.22
N ILE A 757 -13.52 28.50 24.62
CA ILE A 757 -13.49 28.10 26.03
C ILE A 757 -12.09 28.29 26.64
N LEU A 758 -11.04 27.86 25.96
CA LEU A 758 -9.66 28.03 26.42
C LEU A 758 -9.29 29.51 26.59
N SER A 759 -9.81 30.39 25.72
CA SER A 759 -9.60 31.84 25.85
C SER A 759 -10.21 32.43 27.14
N TYR A 760 -11.35 31.90 27.60
CA TYR A 760 -11.95 32.30 28.87
C TYR A 760 -11.05 31.98 30.07
N PHE A 761 -10.34 30.84 30.02
CA PHE A 761 -9.35 30.46 31.02
C PHE A 761 -8.01 31.21 30.90
N GLY A 762 -7.87 32.11 29.93
CA GLY A 762 -6.61 32.81 29.66
C GLY A 762 -5.53 31.87 29.10
N VAL A 763 -5.91 30.70 28.58
CA VAL A 763 -5.01 29.81 27.84
C VAL A 763 -4.95 30.34 26.42
N VAL A 764 -3.98 31.21 26.16
CA VAL A 764 -3.76 31.79 24.84
C VAL A 764 -2.96 30.80 24.00
N ALA A 765 -3.46 30.44 22.82
CA ALA A 765 -2.66 29.75 21.81
C ALA A 765 -1.43 30.61 21.51
N VAL A 766 -0.23 30.07 21.67
CA VAL A 766 0.99 30.81 21.37
C VAL A 766 0.97 31.13 19.88
N LYS A 767 0.76 32.39 19.50
CA LYS A 767 1.09 32.86 18.14
C LYS A 767 2.56 32.53 17.92
N GLU A 768 2.91 31.99 16.76
CA GLU A 768 4.31 31.82 16.37
C GLU A 768 5.05 33.16 16.53
N GLU A 769 5.78 33.33 17.63
CA GLU A 769 6.96 34.17 17.59
C GLU A 769 7.96 33.43 16.72
N LYS A 770 8.27 34.01 15.56
CA LYS A 770 9.55 33.75 14.89
C LYS A 770 10.65 34.12 15.87
N ILE A 771 11.08 33.16 16.69
CA ILE A 771 12.28 33.33 17.51
C ILE A 771 13.43 33.48 16.52
N GLY A 772 13.94 34.70 16.45
CA GLY A 772 15.03 35.09 15.56
C GLY A 772 16.22 34.14 15.74
N LEU A 773 16.74 33.68 14.60
CA LEU A 773 18.02 32.97 14.49
C LEU A 773 19.08 33.68 15.34
N LEU A 774 19.40 33.12 16.51
CA LEU A 774 20.64 33.43 17.21
C LEU A 774 21.79 33.06 16.27
N LYS A 775 22.45 34.09 15.73
CA LYS A 775 23.63 33.97 14.86
C LYS A 775 24.76 33.27 15.62
N ILE A 776 24.83 31.95 15.51
CA ILE A 776 26.04 31.18 15.88
C ILE A 776 26.87 31.01 14.60
N LYS A 777 28.00 31.72 14.55
CA LYS A 777 29.02 31.62 13.48
C LYS A 777 29.64 30.22 13.50
N SER A 778 29.46 29.41 12.46
CA SER A 778 30.51 28.47 12.02
C SER A 778 30.32 28.01 10.57
N LYS A 779 31.45 27.73 9.91
CA LYS A 779 31.68 27.52 8.48
C LYS A 779 30.98 26.27 7.94
N VAL A 780 30.31 26.45 6.80
CA VAL A 780 29.53 25.48 6.01
C VAL A 780 30.42 24.39 5.39
N LEU A 781 29.99 23.12 5.49
CA LEU A 781 30.36 22.05 4.55
C LEU A 781 29.19 21.81 3.58
N ARG A 782 29.52 21.58 2.30
CA ARG A 782 28.60 21.67 1.16
C ARG A 782 27.65 20.47 1.01
N ASN A 783 26.40 20.79 0.66
CA ASN A 783 25.27 19.92 0.35
C ASN A 783 25.47 19.00 -0.88
N LYS A 784 25.81 17.72 -0.69
CA LYS A 784 25.59 16.70 -1.74
C LYS A 784 24.92 15.42 -1.23
N GLU A 785 25.25 14.96 -0.02
CA GLU A 785 24.70 13.70 0.55
C GLU A 785 23.26 13.79 1.09
N ILE A 786 22.69 14.99 1.28
CA ILE A 786 21.31 15.17 1.81
C ILE A 786 20.25 15.06 0.69
N TYR A 787 20.63 15.32 -0.56
CA TYR A 787 19.70 15.28 -1.69
C TYR A 787 19.50 13.88 -2.27
N ASP A 788 20.46 12.97 -2.05
CA ASP A 788 20.38 11.59 -2.55
C ASP A 788 19.58 10.68 -1.60
N LEU A 789 19.54 11.00 -0.30
CA LEU A 789 18.75 10.25 0.71
C LEU A 789 17.25 10.61 0.75
N LEU A 790 16.84 11.75 0.18
CA LEU A 790 15.45 12.23 0.29
C LEU A 790 14.58 12.07 -0.96
N GLY A 791 15.11 11.55 -2.07
CA GLY A 791 14.32 11.36 -3.31
C GLY A 791 13.83 12.69 -3.92
N ARG A 792 14.21 12.99 -5.16
CA ARG A 792 13.81 14.25 -5.80
C ARG A 792 12.28 14.38 -5.92
N LYS A 793 11.77 15.49 -5.40
CA LYS A 793 10.48 16.16 -5.70
C LYS A 793 9.36 15.22 -6.17
N ARG A 794 8.68 14.57 -5.24
CA ARG A 794 7.23 14.39 -5.37
C ARG A 794 6.55 15.47 -4.54
N ASN A 795 5.51 16.10 -5.09
CA ASN A 795 4.65 17.01 -4.36
C ASN A 795 4.20 16.34 -3.05
N ILE A 796 4.84 16.73 -1.95
CA ILE A 796 4.33 16.48 -0.62
C ILE A 796 3.22 17.51 -0.46
N ASP A 797 1.98 17.08 -0.70
CA ASP A 797 0.82 17.85 -0.28
C ASP A 797 0.98 18.18 1.21
N ASN A 798 0.74 19.45 1.53
CA ASN A 798 0.93 20.11 2.83
C ASN A 798 0.12 19.51 4.00
N LYS A 799 0.33 18.23 4.35
CA LYS A 799 -0.19 17.60 5.57
C LYS A 799 0.78 16.55 6.11
N LEU A 800 1.99 16.96 6.46
CA LEU A 800 2.83 16.22 7.41
C LEU A 800 3.16 17.15 8.57
N ASN A 801 2.56 16.87 9.72
CA ASN A 801 2.90 17.51 10.98
C ASN A 801 4.39 17.27 11.28
N LYS A 802 5.17 18.35 11.19
CA LYS A 802 6.42 18.69 11.89
C LYS A 802 7.36 17.51 12.21
N GLY A 803 8.33 17.29 11.30
CA GLY A 803 9.44 16.33 11.48
C GLY A 803 10.81 17.04 11.57
N ILE A 804 11.64 16.61 12.54
CA ILE A 804 12.97 17.16 12.85
C ILE A 804 14.04 16.50 11.94
N TYR A 805 14.96 17.27 11.36
CA TYR A 805 16.14 16.75 10.64
C TYR A 805 17.44 17.22 11.31
N PHE A 806 18.36 16.31 11.63
CA PHE A 806 19.69 16.63 12.21
C PHE A 806 20.82 16.45 11.19
N ILE A 807 21.74 17.43 11.11
CA ILE A 807 23.00 17.37 10.36
C ILE A 807 24.18 17.45 11.34
N LYS A 808 25.18 16.60 11.12
CA LYS A 808 26.36 16.30 11.96
C LYS A 808 27.30 17.50 12.21
N GLY A 809 27.84 17.59 13.44
CA GLY A 809 28.99 18.44 13.80
C GLY A 809 29.84 17.79 14.91
N LYS A 810 31.17 17.81 14.76
CA LYS A 810 32.13 16.91 15.44
C LYS A 810 32.38 17.12 16.94
N LYS A 811 31.66 18.00 17.67
CA LYS A 811 31.74 18.14 19.16
C LYS A 811 30.73 19.10 19.83
N SER A 812 29.65 19.50 19.14
CA SER A 812 28.53 20.25 19.75
C SER A 812 27.29 20.18 18.85
N PHE A 813 26.12 20.04 19.48
CA PHE A 813 24.83 19.85 18.81
C PHE A 813 24.19 21.19 18.44
N LYS A 814 23.49 21.22 17.30
CA LYS A 814 22.67 22.34 16.86
C LYS A 814 21.23 21.85 16.72
N ILE A 815 20.33 22.39 17.54
CA ILE A 815 18.88 22.21 17.35
C ILE A 815 18.49 23.15 16.21
N ILE A 816 17.97 22.61 15.11
CA ILE A 816 17.31 23.40 14.07
C ILE A 816 15.82 23.09 14.19
N TYR A 817 15.06 24.08 14.67
CA TYR A 817 13.62 24.11 14.55
C TYR A 817 13.30 24.39 13.07
N LEU A 818 12.65 23.46 12.39
CA LEU A 818 11.94 23.76 11.15
C LEU A 818 10.52 24.16 11.56
N TYR A 819 10.21 25.44 11.38
CA TYR A 819 8.89 26.02 11.62
C TYR A 819 7.88 25.49 10.61
#